data_AF-A0A840U639-F1
#
_entry.id   AF-A0A840U639-F1
#
_cell.length_a   1.000
_cell.length_b   1.000
_cell.length_c   1.000
_cell.angle_alpha   90.00
_cell.angle_beta   90.00
_cell.angle_gamma   90.00
#
_symmetry.space_group_name_H-M   'P 1'
#
loop_
_entity.id
_entity.type
_entity.pdbx_description
1 polymer ?
#
loop_
_entity_poly.entity_id
_entity_poly.type
_entity_poly.pdbx_seq_one_letter_code
_entity_poly.pdbx_strand_id
1 'polypeptide(L)'
;MTPLTEYLAKVTLSLAVVGLFYWLVLRRHTFYNWNRWYLLFYSALAFFIPFINLSKPIEKAAWVPPKLIQSVPSFSSLPAPEAVLAVDVNQPSTYPFDDFLMYLFGAGCLLMALRLGILYFSYLRLKKKAELVADEAVKLYHVAADIAPFSFGRAVFVNPALHTEDELREIILHELVHVRQKHTLDVIWAECLCLLNWYNPFAWLIRHAIRQNLEFIADRRVLEQGIDAKAYQYLLLKVVGGPDFRVAHSFNLSSLKQRIRMMNRPKTPSVYLLRFLFFVPLLALLLVVFRKELGVAAATKPMAGISAEEEKAIVVTGLLLDAASGQPIAGLPISLSVNGRLVQTLHTDRDGFYFWRYDLKNNADSLMSYDLLSADGTYFFAKSTHLGDATGDWGWATTQVHIEYLNKKNERGAPHDWFLISDERLETVMRSVHAKRNIKELLLEKLPAFAEEHALKVDFQNTYKILPNQLITKFKKGYFNQQKELMGYESVTEFYLDGKKVDYEEINQTFKKRPVALLKEDQTGEGSFWNKKMVFLTFPLYKDAPPKHLLTAKNVAWKTVEDFDLATLQSEPYFLDGFRQVYGVGSNLIPLKEEIKRVAVFKGTLARYYDQQLDHLWWIETRPAPEIQGRPAFAGK
;
A
#
# COMPACT_ATOMS: atom_id res chain seq x y z
N MET A 1 -5.96 -4.79 -23.56
CA MET A 1 -5.36 -3.47 -23.88
C MET A 1 -4.26 -3.71 -24.90
N THR A 2 -4.19 -2.94 -25.98
CA THR A 2 -3.03 -2.94 -26.89
C THR A 2 -1.76 -2.46 -26.17
N PRO A 3 -0.55 -2.81 -26.66
CA PRO A 3 0.71 -2.32 -26.08
C PRO A 3 0.79 -0.79 -25.98
N LEU A 4 0.19 -0.09 -26.95
CA LEU A 4 0.13 1.37 -26.96
C LEU A 4 -0.77 1.92 -25.85
N THR A 5 -1.98 1.37 -25.67
CA THR A 5 -2.91 1.83 -24.63
C THR A 5 -2.39 1.54 -23.22
N GLU A 6 -1.74 0.39 -23.03
CA GLU A 6 -1.03 0.07 -21.78
C GLU A 6 0.09 1.08 -21.50
N TYR A 7 0.92 1.36 -22.50
CA TYR A 7 2.01 2.34 -22.38
C TYR A 7 1.49 3.74 -22.02
N LEU A 8 0.49 4.24 -22.73
CA LEU A 8 -0.13 5.54 -22.49
C LEU A 8 -0.72 5.66 -21.08
N ALA A 9 -1.34 4.59 -20.58
CA ALA A 9 -1.88 4.57 -19.23
C ALA A 9 -0.78 4.57 -18.16
N LYS A 10 0.32 3.81 -18.36
CA LYS A 10 1.50 3.85 -17.48
C LYS A 10 2.18 5.23 -17.47
N VAL A 11 2.34 5.87 -18.63
CA VAL A 11 2.85 7.26 -18.71
C VAL A 11 1.91 8.22 -17.99
N THR A 12 0.60 8.05 -18.14
CA THR A 12 -0.40 8.89 -17.46
C THR A 12 -0.29 8.79 -15.95
N LEU A 13 -0.22 7.57 -15.41
CA LEU A 13 -0.04 7.36 -13.98
C LEU A 13 1.30 7.92 -13.48
N SER A 14 2.37 7.76 -14.26
CA SER A 14 3.69 8.30 -13.92
C SER A 14 3.68 9.83 -13.83
N LEU A 15 3.10 10.51 -14.83
CA LEU A 15 2.94 11.96 -14.82
C LEU A 15 2.01 12.44 -13.70
N ALA A 16 0.99 11.65 -13.35
CA ALA A 16 0.12 11.95 -12.21
C ALA A 16 0.92 11.98 -10.90
N VAL A 17 1.72 10.96 -10.64
CA VAL A 17 2.58 10.89 -9.44
C VAL A 17 3.56 12.07 -9.40
N VAL A 18 4.22 12.38 -10.52
CA VAL A 18 5.16 13.51 -10.62
C VAL A 18 4.47 14.85 -10.33
N GLY A 19 3.34 15.10 -10.99
CA GLY A 19 2.59 16.36 -10.89
C GLY A 19 1.94 16.56 -9.52
N LEU A 20 1.33 15.51 -8.96
CA LEU A 20 0.70 15.55 -7.64
C LEU A 20 1.72 15.74 -6.53
N PHE A 21 2.85 15.04 -6.60
CA PHE A 21 3.91 15.21 -5.61
C PHE A 21 4.46 16.65 -5.62
N TYR A 22 4.69 17.23 -6.80
CA TYR A 22 5.05 18.63 -6.90
C TYR A 22 4.00 19.52 -6.24
N TRP A 23 2.72 19.33 -6.60
CA TRP A 23 1.64 20.19 -6.16
C TRP A 23 1.41 20.13 -4.64
N LEU A 24 1.43 18.93 -4.06
CA LEU A 24 1.17 18.68 -2.63
C LEU A 24 2.39 18.96 -1.74
N VAL A 25 3.60 18.66 -2.23
CA VAL A 25 4.82 18.67 -1.40
C VAL A 25 5.73 19.84 -1.75
N LEU A 26 6.14 19.97 -3.01
CA LEU A 26 7.26 20.83 -3.42
C LEU A 26 6.88 22.29 -3.70
N ARG A 27 5.67 22.54 -4.23
CA ARG A 27 5.21 23.86 -4.70
C ARG A 27 5.29 24.98 -3.65
N ARG A 28 5.18 24.62 -2.37
CA ARG A 28 5.21 25.56 -1.24
C ARG A 28 6.62 25.99 -0.81
N HIS A 29 7.68 25.43 -1.43
CA HIS A 29 9.06 25.69 -1.05
C HIS A 29 9.75 26.66 -2.01
N THR A 30 10.69 27.44 -1.48
CA THR A 30 11.42 28.47 -2.26
C THR A 30 12.67 27.91 -2.98
N PHE A 31 12.74 26.59 -3.17
CA PHE A 31 13.81 25.89 -3.87
C PHE A 31 13.57 25.83 -5.39
N TYR A 32 13.41 26.99 -6.02
CA TYR A 32 12.94 27.07 -7.41
C TYR A 32 13.83 26.34 -8.42
N ASN A 33 15.15 26.36 -8.26
CA ASN A 33 16.07 25.62 -9.13
C ASN A 33 15.93 24.09 -8.96
N TRP A 34 15.73 23.60 -7.73
CA TRP A 34 15.49 22.17 -7.49
C TRP A 34 14.12 21.74 -8.02
N ASN A 35 13.11 22.58 -7.86
CA ASN A 35 11.79 22.37 -8.45
C ASN A 35 11.85 22.31 -9.99
N ARG A 36 12.65 23.17 -10.63
CA ARG A 36 12.89 23.16 -12.08
C ARG A 36 13.44 21.81 -12.53
N TRP A 37 14.54 21.37 -11.91
CA TRP A 37 15.17 20.09 -12.28
C TRP A 37 14.27 18.90 -11.97
N TYR A 38 13.55 18.90 -10.85
CA TYR A 38 12.55 17.88 -10.54
C TYR A 38 11.49 17.79 -11.65
N LEU A 39 10.87 18.92 -12.02
CA LEU A 39 9.79 18.94 -13.01
C LEU A 39 10.29 18.46 -14.38
N LEU A 40 11.47 18.89 -14.82
CA LEU A 40 12.04 18.45 -16.11
C LEU A 40 12.44 16.97 -16.07
N PHE A 41 13.28 16.59 -15.11
CA PHE A 41 13.87 15.25 -15.06
C PHE A 41 12.82 14.18 -14.85
N TYR A 42 11.91 14.34 -13.88
CA TYR A 42 10.93 13.29 -13.58
C TYR A 42 9.77 13.24 -14.58
N SER A 43 9.42 14.36 -15.24
CA SER A 43 8.47 14.28 -16.36
C SER A 43 9.09 13.62 -17.59
N ALA A 44 10.40 13.77 -17.83
CA ALA A 44 11.09 13.02 -18.86
C ALA A 44 11.20 11.54 -18.50
N LEU A 45 11.60 11.25 -17.26
CA LEU A 45 11.72 9.89 -16.73
C LEU A 45 10.38 9.13 -16.81
N ALA A 46 9.24 9.81 -16.69
CA ALA A 46 7.90 9.22 -16.82
C ALA A 46 7.66 8.47 -18.15
N PHE A 47 8.35 8.84 -19.24
CA PHE A 47 8.27 8.10 -20.51
C PHE A 47 9.15 6.85 -20.51
N PHE A 48 10.20 6.82 -19.68
CA PHE A 48 11.14 5.71 -19.60
C PHE A 48 10.74 4.67 -18.55
N ILE A 49 10.04 5.08 -17.48
CA ILE A 49 9.55 4.21 -16.41
C ILE A 49 8.80 2.98 -16.93
N PRO A 50 7.86 3.08 -17.91
CA PRO A 50 7.13 1.92 -18.43
C PRO A 50 8.01 0.84 -19.07
N PHE A 51 9.23 1.19 -19.49
CA PHE A 51 10.18 0.23 -20.09
C PHE A 51 11.05 -0.49 -19.05
N ILE A 52 11.05 -0.03 -17.79
CA ILE A 52 11.81 -0.67 -16.71
C ILE A 52 10.99 -1.85 -16.18
N ASN A 53 11.49 -3.06 -16.41
CA ASN A 53 10.86 -4.27 -15.87
C ASN A 53 11.58 -4.76 -14.62
N LEU A 54 10.95 -4.56 -13.46
CA LEU A 54 11.47 -5.04 -12.17
C LEU A 54 11.14 -6.51 -11.87
N SER A 55 10.47 -7.25 -12.76
CA SER A 55 10.13 -8.65 -12.49
C SER A 55 11.39 -9.49 -12.17
N LYS A 56 12.41 -9.47 -13.03
CA LYS A 56 13.64 -10.28 -12.84
C LYS A 56 14.48 -9.86 -11.61
N PRO A 57 14.72 -8.57 -11.32
CA PRO A 57 15.44 -8.17 -10.11
C PRO A 57 14.70 -8.49 -8.81
N ILE A 58 13.36 -8.33 -8.80
CA ILE A 58 12.52 -8.65 -7.63
C ILE A 58 12.52 -10.16 -7.38
N GLU A 59 12.41 -10.97 -8.44
CA GLU A 59 12.46 -12.44 -8.35
C GLU A 59 13.77 -12.94 -7.73
N LYS A 60 14.89 -12.30 -8.04
CA LYS A 60 16.22 -12.65 -7.50
C LYS A 60 16.49 -12.07 -6.11
N ALA A 61 15.65 -11.16 -5.63
CA ALA A 61 15.82 -10.49 -4.35
C ALA A 61 15.23 -11.33 -3.21
N ALA A 62 16.02 -12.26 -2.65
CA ALA A 62 15.63 -13.13 -1.54
C ALA A 62 15.24 -12.40 -0.23
N TRP A 63 15.45 -11.08 -0.15
CA TRP A 63 15.22 -10.24 1.03
C TRP A 63 13.87 -9.50 1.01
N VAL A 64 13.10 -9.57 -0.08
CA VAL A 64 11.75 -9.00 -0.13
C VAL A 64 10.72 -10.13 0.00
N PRO A 65 9.97 -10.21 1.12
CA PRO A 65 8.92 -11.20 1.29
C PRO A 65 7.94 -11.19 0.11
N PRO A 66 7.69 -12.33 -0.57
CA PRO A 66 6.76 -12.41 -1.69
C PRO A 66 5.37 -11.86 -1.37
N LYS A 67 4.93 -12.03 -0.11
CA LYS A 67 3.66 -11.50 0.43
C LYS A 67 3.54 -9.97 0.31
N LEU A 68 4.62 -9.22 0.51
CA LEU A 68 4.62 -7.75 0.37
C LEU A 68 4.46 -7.33 -1.11
N ILE A 69 5.10 -8.05 -2.03
CA ILE A 69 5.03 -7.76 -3.48
C ILE A 69 3.65 -8.12 -4.03
N GLN A 70 3.06 -9.24 -3.59
CA GLN A 70 1.73 -9.69 -4.01
C GLN A 70 0.60 -8.78 -3.47
N SER A 71 0.79 -8.12 -2.32
CA SER A 71 -0.17 -7.15 -1.77
C SER A 71 -0.31 -5.86 -2.59
N VAL A 72 0.69 -5.55 -3.42
CA VAL A 72 0.63 -4.39 -4.34
C VAL A 72 -0.01 -4.84 -5.65
N PRO A 73 -1.20 -4.35 -6.02
CA PRO A 73 -1.84 -4.75 -7.28
C PRO A 73 -0.93 -4.45 -8.47
N SER A 74 -0.84 -5.39 -9.41
CA SER A 74 -0.08 -5.17 -10.65
C SER A 74 -0.92 -4.37 -11.64
N PHE A 75 -0.29 -3.53 -12.46
CA PHE A 75 -1.00 -2.77 -13.48
C PHE A 75 -1.67 -3.69 -14.53
N SER A 76 -1.10 -4.87 -14.75
CA SER A 76 -1.59 -5.89 -15.68
C SER A 76 -2.81 -6.68 -15.16
N SER A 77 -3.16 -6.58 -13.88
CA SER A 77 -4.25 -7.34 -13.26
C SER A 77 -5.56 -6.55 -13.10
N LEU A 78 -5.68 -5.37 -13.72
CA LEU A 78 -6.95 -4.63 -13.73
C LEU A 78 -7.98 -5.37 -14.60
N PRO A 79 -9.18 -5.69 -14.08
CA PRO A 79 -10.18 -6.44 -14.84
C PRO A 79 -10.57 -5.67 -16.10
N ALA A 80 -10.39 -6.28 -17.27
CA ALA A 80 -11.11 -5.83 -18.45
C ALA A 80 -12.60 -6.07 -18.20
N PRO A 81 -13.51 -5.14 -18.59
CA PRO A 81 -14.94 -5.40 -18.52
C PRO A 81 -15.27 -6.66 -19.32
N GLU A 82 -16.09 -7.53 -18.73
CA GLU A 82 -16.53 -8.81 -19.30
C GLU A 82 -16.98 -8.62 -20.75
N ALA A 83 -16.18 -9.13 -21.69
CA ALA A 83 -16.63 -9.31 -23.06
C ALA A 83 -17.66 -10.44 -23.05
N VAL A 84 -18.93 -10.07 -23.18
CA VAL A 84 -20.04 -10.97 -23.48
C VAL A 84 -19.69 -11.79 -24.71
N LEU A 85 -19.58 -13.11 -24.54
CA LEU A 85 -19.61 -14.18 -25.55
C LEU A 85 -19.18 -13.78 -26.98
N ALA A 86 -17.88 -13.90 -27.28
CA ALA A 86 -17.43 -13.93 -28.67
C ALA A 86 -17.62 -15.34 -29.23
N VAL A 87 -18.56 -15.46 -30.17
CA VAL A 87 -18.73 -16.59 -31.10
C VAL A 87 -17.46 -16.75 -31.94
N ASP A 88 -17.07 -18.00 -32.16
CA ASP A 88 -15.93 -18.41 -32.98
C ASP A 88 -16.10 -17.92 -34.43
N VAL A 89 -15.32 -16.90 -34.81
CA VAL A 89 -15.17 -16.47 -36.20
C VAL A 89 -13.68 -16.26 -36.45
N ASN A 90 -13.11 -17.11 -37.30
CA ASN A 90 -11.80 -16.89 -37.94
C ASN A 90 -11.86 -15.62 -38.83
N GLN A 91 -11.74 -14.46 -38.19
CA GLN A 91 -11.36 -13.19 -38.82
C GLN A 91 -10.21 -12.59 -38.01
N PRO A 92 -9.26 -11.88 -38.64
CA PRO A 92 -8.33 -11.02 -37.90
C PRO A 92 -9.17 -9.92 -37.25
N SER A 93 -9.62 -10.14 -36.02
CA SER A 93 -10.38 -9.16 -35.26
C SER A 93 -9.43 -8.09 -34.74
N THR A 94 -9.03 -7.18 -35.62
CA THR A 94 -8.58 -5.86 -35.20
C THR A 94 -9.77 -5.21 -34.52
N TYR A 95 -9.72 -5.05 -33.20
CA TYR A 95 -10.82 -4.43 -32.45
C TYR A 95 -11.03 -3.01 -32.99
N PRO A 96 -12.21 -2.66 -33.55
CA PRO A 96 -12.45 -1.33 -34.11
C PRO A 96 -12.30 -0.21 -33.07
N PHE A 97 -12.42 -0.54 -31.78
CA PHE A 97 -12.24 0.41 -30.68
C PHE A 97 -10.78 0.78 -30.42
N ASP A 98 -9.84 -0.16 -30.52
CA ASP A 98 -8.41 0.12 -30.31
C ASP A 98 -7.85 0.95 -31.47
N ASP A 99 -8.27 0.66 -32.70
CA ASP A 99 -7.96 1.48 -33.87
C ASP A 99 -8.54 2.89 -33.74
N PHE A 100 -9.81 3.00 -33.29
CA PHE A 100 -10.43 4.28 -33.00
C PHE A 100 -9.63 5.08 -31.97
N LEU A 101 -9.19 4.46 -30.86
CA LEU A 101 -8.36 5.11 -29.85
C LEU A 101 -7.00 5.56 -30.42
N MET A 102 -6.38 4.76 -31.28
CA MET A 102 -5.13 5.11 -31.94
C MET A 102 -5.32 6.31 -32.90
N TYR A 103 -6.36 6.31 -33.72
CA TYR A 103 -6.68 7.44 -34.61
C TYR A 103 -7.04 8.70 -33.81
N LEU A 104 -7.80 8.58 -32.73
CA LEU A 104 -8.15 9.69 -31.84
C LEU A 104 -6.90 10.27 -31.17
N PHE A 105 -6.01 9.41 -30.66
CA PHE A 105 -4.73 9.83 -30.09
C PHE A 105 -3.87 10.58 -31.12
N GLY A 106 -3.74 10.04 -32.33
CA GLY A 106 -3.00 10.64 -33.43
C GLY A 106 -3.59 11.98 -33.89
N ALA A 107 -4.92 12.06 -34.02
CA ALA A 107 -5.62 13.29 -34.36
C ALA A 107 -5.41 14.40 -33.31
N GLY A 108 -5.46 14.05 -32.03
CA GLY A 108 -5.17 15.00 -30.95
C GLY A 108 -3.71 15.47 -30.95
N CYS A 109 -2.76 14.57 -31.19
CA CYS A 109 -1.35 14.95 -31.36
C CYS A 109 -1.15 15.90 -32.55
N LEU A 110 -1.80 15.62 -33.68
CA LEU A 110 -1.77 16.48 -34.87
C LEU A 110 -2.35 17.86 -34.58
N LEU A 111 -3.50 17.94 -33.88
CA LEU A 111 -4.13 19.21 -33.49
C LEU A 111 -3.20 20.02 -32.58
N MET A 112 -2.57 19.38 -31.58
CA MET A 112 -1.59 20.04 -30.73
C MET A 112 -0.35 20.50 -31.50
N ALA A 113 0.15 19.70 -32.43
CA ALA A 113 1.27 20.07 -33.30
C ALA A 113 0.93 21.28 -34.18
N LEU A 114 -0.25 21.30 -34.79
CA LEU A 114 -0.75 22.44 -35.59
C LEU A 114 -0.88 23.70 -34.73
N ARG A 115 -1.44 23.59 -33.53
CA ARG A 115 -1.53 24.70 -32.56
C ARG A 115 -0.14 25.27 -32.26
N LEU A 116 0.86 24.42 -32.00
CA LEU A 116 2.24 24.87 -31.77
C LEU A 116 2.87 25.49 -33.02
N GLY A 117 2.59 24.94 -34.20
CA GLY A 117 3.02 25.51 -35.49
C GLY A 117 2.46 26.92 -35.72
N ILE A 118 1.18 27.14 -35.41
CA ILE A 118 0.53 28.46 -35.49
C ILE A 118 1.18 29.45 -34.52
N LEU A 119 1.44 29.05 -33.27
CA LEU A 119 2.12 29.89 -32.28
C LEU A 119 3.54 30.26 -32.73
N TYR A 120 4.29 29.29 -33.25
CA TYR A 120 5.64 29.52 -33.77
C TYR A 120 5.63 30.43 -34.99
N PHE A 121 4.68 30.24 -35.92
CA PHE A 121 4.52 31.12 -37.07
C PHE A 121 4.13 32.55 -36.67
N SER A 122 3.27 32.70 -35.66
CA SER A 122 2.93 34.01 -35.08
C SER A 122 4.18 34.71 -34.53
N TYR A 123 5.01 33.98 -33.79
CA TYR A 123 6.30 34.47 -33.31
C TYR A 123 7.23 34.90 -34.46
N LEU A 124 7.35 34.11 -35.53
CA LEU A 124 8.17 34.47 -36.69
C LEU A 124 7.67 35.75 -37.38
N ARG A 125 6.34 35.91 -37.51
CA ARG A 125 5.73 37.13 -38.06
C ARG A 125 6.03 38.34 -37.19
N LEU A 126 5.93 38.21 -35.87
CA LEU A 126 6.25 39.27 -34.93
C LEU A 126 7.73 39.64 -35.02
N LYS A 127 8.64 38.66 -35.00
CA LYS A 127 10.09 38.86 -35.11
C LYS A 127 10.49 39.58 -36.40
N LYS A 128 9.83 39.27 -37.53
CA LYS A 128 10.08 39.95 -38.81
C LYS A 128 9.70 41.43 -38.79
N LYS A 129 8.72 41.83 -37.98
CA LYS A 129 8.26 43.22 -37.83
C LYS A 129 8.98 43.98 -36.72
N ALA A 130 9.80 43.29 -35.93
CA ALA A 130 10.48 43.87 -34.78
C ALA A 130 11.79 44.53 -35.21
N GLU A 131 12.13 45.65 -34.59
CA GLU A 131 13.37 46.38 -34.82
C GLU A 131 14.45 45.85 -33.87
N LEU A 132 15.62 45.47 -34.39
CA LEU A 132 16.74 44.99 -33.59
C LEU A 132 17.55 46.19 -33.08
N VAL A 133 17.59 46.36 -31.75
CA VAL A 133 18.23 47.52 -31.09
C VAL A 133 19.59 47.17 -30.50
N ALA A 134 19.78 45.94 -30.04
CA ALA A 134 21.07 45.45 -29.55
C ALA A 134 21.30 43.98 -29.95
N ASP A 135 22.51 43.64 -30.38
CA ASP A 135 22.91 42.28 -30.82
C ASP A 135 24.29 41.90 -30.24
N GLU A 136 24.43 41.96 -28.92
CA GLU A 136 25.62 41.45 -28.24
C GLU A 136 25.39 40.01 -27.73
N ALA A 137 25.34 39.81 -26.41
CA ALA A 137 25.08 38.48 -25.84
C ALA A 137 23.62 38.02 -26.03
N VAL A 138 22.69 38.98 -26.07
CA VAL A 138 21.23 38.80 -26.16
C VAL A 138 20.67 39.81 -27.17
N LYS A 139 19.73 39.35 -28.00
CA LYS A 139 19.08 40.17 -29.03
C LYS A 139 17.92 40.93 -28.42
N LEU A 140 17.99 42.26 -28.38
CA LEU A 140 16.89 43.10 -27.92
C LEU A 140 16.11 43.63 -29.12
N TYR A 141 14.82 43.33 -29.14
CA TYR A 141 13.90 43.74 -30.19
C TYR A 141 12.85 44.71 -29.64
N HIS A 142 12.71 45.87 -30.27
CA HIS A 142 11.60 46.78 -30.04
C HIS A 142 10.43 46.40 -30.95
N VAL A 143 9.24 46.37 -30.37
CA VAL A 143 7.99 46.11 -31.08
C VAL A 143 7.00 47.25 -30.83
N ALA A 144 6.35 47.71 -31.88
CA ALA A 144 5.31 48.73 -31.77
C ALA A 144 3.93 48.15 -31.37
N ALA A 145 3.82 46.83 -31.19
CA ALA A 145 2.58 46.18 -30.79
C ALA A 145 2.38 46.27 -29.28
N ASP A 146 1.13 46.45 -28.84
CA ASP A 146 0.75 46.44 -27.43
C ASP A 146 0.74 45.01 -26.88
N ILE A 147 1.93 44.46 -26.68
CA ILE A 147 2.15 43.11 -26.16
C ILE A 147 2.94 43.18 -24.87
N ALA A 148 2.64 42.25 -23.95
CA ALA A 148 3.46 42.08 -22.77
C ALA A 148 4.90 41.70 -23.18
N PRO A 149 5.91 42.23 -22.47
CA PRO A 149 7.30 41.85 -22.70
C PRO A 149 7.46 40.33 -22.59
N PHE A 150 8.28 39.75 -23.47
CA PHE A 150 8.59 38.32 -23.41
C PHE A 150 9.94 38.01 -24.06
N SER A 151 10.46 36.83 -23.74
CA SER A 151 11.70 36.32 -24.30
C SER A 151 11.53 34.95 -24.94
N PHE A 152 12.26 34.72 -26.04
CA PHE A 152 12.29 33.45 -26.74
C PHE A 152 13.68 33.18 -27.34
N GLY A 153 14.29 32.07 -26.93
CA GLY A 153 15.65 31.70 -27.30
C GLY A 153 16.67 32.70 -26.76
N ARG A 154 17.36 33.41 -27.66
CA ARG A 154 18.31 34.47 -27.32
C ARG A 154 17.75 35.88 -27.54
N ALA A 155 16.44 36.01 -27.72
CA ALA A 155 15.77 37.27 -28.05
C ALA A 155 14.83 37.73 -26.93
N VAL A 156 14.82 39.03 -26.66
CA VAL A 156 13.88 39.74 -25.77
C VAL A 156 13.08 40.72 -26.63
N PHE A 157 11.77 40.72 -26.49
CA PHE A 157 10.85 41.61 -27.20
C PHE A 157 10.14 42.51 -26.21
N VAL A 158 10.20 43.82 -26.45
CA VAL A 158 9.59 44.82 -25.57
C VAL A 158 9.02 45.98 -26.37
N ASN A 159 7.92 46.55 -25.90
CA ASN A 159 7.40 47.83 -26.38
C ASN A 159 7.84 48.94 -25.40
N PRO A 160 8.86 49.75 -25.75
CA PRO A 160 9.35 50.79 -24.83
C PRO A 160 8.33 51.90 -24.58
N ALA A 161 7.34 52.10 -25.45
CA ALA A 161 6.35 53.18 -25.31
C ALA A 161 5.37 52.97 -24.14
N LEU A 162 5.31 51.75 -23.57
CA LEU A 162 4.39 51.40 -22.49
C LEU A 162 4.99 51.54 -21.09
N HIS A 163 6.29 51.85 -20.98
CA HIS A 163 7.05 51.77 -19.74
C HIS A 163 7.96 52.99 -19.58
N THR A 164 8.18 53.41 -18.33
CA THR A 164 9.26 54.37 -18.01
C THR A 164 10.62 53.69 -18.13
N GLU A 165 11.71 54.45 -18.22
CA GLU A 165 13.08 53.90 -18.32
C GLU A 165 13.43 52.94 -17.16
N ASP A 166 13.04 53.28 -15.93
CA ASP A 166 13.29 52.44 -14.76
C ASP A 166 12.48 51.13 -14.83
N GLU A 167 11.20 51.22 -15.20
CA GLU A 167 10.33 50.05 -15.39
C GLU A 167 10.85 49.15 -16.53
N LEU A 168 11.30 49.76 -17.63
CA LEU A 168 11.85 49.06 -18.77
C LEU A 168 13.14 48.31 -18.39
N ARG A 169 14.00 48.93 -17.59
CA ARG A 169 15.20 48.28 -17.05
C ARG A 169 14.86 47.06 -16.21
N GLU A 170 13.90 47.17 -15.29
CA GLU A 170 13.47 46.04 -14.45
C GLU A 170 12.86 44.89 -15.28
N ILE A 171 12.04 45.22 -16.28
CA ILE A 171 11.47 44.26 -17.24
C ILE A 171 12.58 43.55 -18.03
N ILE A 172 13.53 44.29 -18.59
CA ILE A 172 14.63 43.71 -19.36
C ILE A 172 15.48 42.79 -18.48
N LEU A 173 15.76 43.19 -17.23
CA LEU A 173 16.47 42.35 -16.27
C LEU A 173 15.73 41.03 -16.01
N HIS A 174 14.41 41.06 -15.88
CA HIS A 174 13.57 39.86 -15.76
C HIS A 174 13.70 38.95 -16.99
N GLU A 175 13.44 39.49 -18.18
CA GLU A 175 13.49 38.73 -19.43
C GLU A 175 14.89 38.17 -19.72
N LEU A 176 15.94 38.88 -19.32
CA LEU A 176 17.31 38.43 -19.45
C LEU A 176 17.59 37.17 -18.63
N VAL A 177 16.90 36.95 -17.49
CA VAL A 177 17.02 35.72 -16.71
C VAL A 177 16.52 34.53 -17.52
N HIS A 178 15.39 34.66 -18.22
CA HIS A 178 14.82 33.60 -19.06
C HIS A 178 15.78 33.22 -20.19
N VAL A 179 16.39 34.20 -20.85
CA VAL A 179 17.40 33.97 -21.88
C VAL A 179 18.64 33.28 -21.30
N ARG A 180 19.25 33.87 -20.25
CA ARG A 180 20.50 33.35 -19.64
C ARG A 180 20.35 31.93 -19.12
N GLN A 181 19.19 31.59 -18.56
CA GLN A 181 18.91 30.27 -18.02
C GLN A 181 18.26 29.31 -19.04
N LYS A 182 18.11 29.73 -20.31
CA LYS A 182 17.53 28.94 -21.40
C LYS A 182 16.11 28.43 -21.12
N HIS A 183 15.29 29.22 -20.43
CA HIS A 183 13.91 28.88 -20.05
C HIS A 183 13.01 28.53 -21.25
N THR A 184 13.37 28.97 -22.46
CA THR A 184 12.70 28.54 -23.69
C THR A 184 12.74 27.03 -23.89
N LEU A 185 13.82 26.35 -23.52
CA LEU A 185 13.91 24.88 -23.62
C LEU A 185 12.90 24.20 -22.69
N ASP A 186 12.77 24.71 -21.45
CA ASP A 186 11.80 24.23 -20.48
C ASP A 186 10.36 24.41 -20.97
N VAL A 187 10.07 25.55 -21.60
CA VAL A 187 8.75 25.82 -22.19
C VAL A 187 8.48 24.91 -23.38
N ILE A 188 9.45 24.71 -24.28
CA ILE A 188 9.31 23.77 -25.40
C ILE A 188 9.05 22.36 -24.89
N TRP A 189 9.81 21.91 -23.88
CA TRP A 189 9.58 20.62 -23.23
C TRP A 189 8.15 20.50 -22.67
N ALA A 190 7.67 21.52 -21.97
CA ALA A 190 6.32 21.56 -21.43
C ALA A 190 5.22 21.51 -22.51
N GLU A 191 5.46 22.14 -23.67
CA GLU A 191 4.54 22.03 -24.81
C GLU A 191 4.61 20.65 -25.47
N CYS A 192 5.81 20.04 -25.60
CA CYS A 192 5.96 18.66 -26.08
C CYS A 192 5.25 17.66 -25.17
N LEU A 193 5.32 17.84 -23.84
CA LEU A 193 4.58 17.03 -22.86
C LEU A 193 3.07 17.06 -23.15
N CYS A 194 2.50 18.26 -23.30
CA CYS A 194 1.08 18.43 -23.60
C CYS A 194 0.70 17.99 -25.02
N LEU A 195 1.62 18.04 -25.98
CA LEU A 195 1.37 17.51 -27.32
C LEU A 195 1.21 15.99 -27.27
N LEU A 196 2.17 15.29 -26.64
CA LEU A 196 2.17 13.83 -26.55
C LEU A 196 1.12 13.29 -25.57
N ASN A 197 0.68 14.11 -24.62
CA ASN A 197 -0.28 13.72 -23.57
C ASN A 197 -1.44 14.72 -23.49
N TRP A 198 -1.98 15.11 -24.65
CA TRP A 198 -3.02 16.14 -24.75
C TRP A 198 -4.27 15.82 -23.93
N TYR A 199 -4.59 14.53 -23.80
CA TYR A 199 -5.72 14.01 -23.01
C TYR A 199 -5.43 13.97 -21.50
N ASN A 200 -4.17 14.04 -21.08
CA ASN A 200 -3.75 13.82 -19.69
C ASN A 200 -3.75 15.15 -18.91
N PRO A 201 -4.64 15.35 -17.93
CA PRO A 201 -4.70 16.59 -17.15
C PRO A 201 -3.42 16.87 -16.34
N PHE A 202 -2.65 15.85 -15.98
CA PHE A 202 -1.43 16.00 -15.21
C PHE A 202 -0.28 16.56 -16.05
N ALA A 203 -0.26 16.30 -17.37
CA ALA A 203 0.69 16.95 -18.27
C ALA A 203 0.46 18.47 -18.31
N TRP A 204 -0.81 18.90 -18.36
CA TRP A 204 -1.20 20.32 -18.29
C TRP A 204 -0.87 20.95 -16.94
N LEU A 205 -1.05 20.21 -15.84
CA LEU A 205 -0.64 20.64 -14.50
C LEU A 205 0.87 20.85 -14.40
N ILE A 206 1.67 19.92 -14.93
CA ILE A 206 3.13 20.01 -14.98
C ILE A 206 3.56 21.18 -15.86
N ARG A 207 2.93 21.39 -17.02
CA ARG A 207 3.19 22.56 -17.88
C ARG A 207 2.96 23.87 -17.14
N HIS A 208 1.85 23.98 -16.40
CA HIS A 208 1.57 25.15 -15.57
C HIS A 208 2.63 25.33 -14.47
N ALA A 209 2.99 24.24 -13.79
CA ALA A 209 4.01 24.22 -12.75
C ALA A 209 5.40 24.65 -13.25
N ILE A 210 5.83 24.17 -14.42
CA ILE A 210 7.09 24.55 -15.05
C ILE A 210 7.08 26.06 -15.29
N ARG A 211 6.10 26.57 -16.06
CA ARG A 211 6.00 28.01 -16.37
C ARG A 211 6.03 28.86 -15.11
N GLN A 212 5.20 28.53 -14.14
CA GLN A 212 5.14 29.24 -12.87
C GLN A 212 6.48 29.25 -12.12
N ASN A 213 7.19 28.11 -12.09
CA ASN A 213 8.47 28.02 -11.41
C ASN A 213 9.57 28.83 -12.12
N LEU A 214 9.52 28.94 -13.46
CA LEU A 214 10.44 29.79 -14.22
C LEU A 214 10.25 31.28 -13.88
N GLU A 215 8.99 31.73 -13.73
CA GLU A 215 8.67 33.09 -13.26
C GLU A 215 9.26 33.34 -11.86
N PHE A 216 9.15 32.37 -10.95
CA PHE A 216 9.72 32.49 -9.60
C PHE A 216 11.24 32.60 -9.59
N ILE A 217 11.92 31.90 -10.52
CA ILE A 217 13.37 32.00 -10.69
C ILE A 217 13.74 33.39 -11.19
N ALA A 218 13.01 33.91 -12.18
CA ALA A 218 13.24 35.23 -12.74
C ALA A 218 12.99 36.33 -11.70
N ASP A 219 11.82 36.32 -11.05
CA ASP A 219 11.47 37.25 -9.98
C ASP A 219 12.53 37.28 -8.87
N ARG A 220 12.97 36.10 -8.41
CA ARG A 220 14.00 36.01 -7.37
C ARG A 220 15.34 36.60 -7.81
N ARG A 221 15.76 36.34 -9.05
CA ARG A 221 17.03 36.87 -9.61
C ARG A 221 17.00 38.38 -9.78
N VAL A 222 15.83 38.97 -10.02
CA VAL A 222 15.64 40.43 -10.08
C VAL A 222 15.76 41.02 -8.66
N LEU A 223 15.06 40.44 -7.67
CA LEU A 223 15.15 40.89 -6.27
C LEU A 223 16.55 40.73 -5.67
N GLU A 224 17.30 39.69 -6.06
CA GLU A 224 18.70 39.47 -5.65
C GLU A 224 19.65 40.57 -6.18
N GLN A 225 19.24 41.40 -7.14
CA GLN A 225 20.00 42.56 -7.64
C GLN A 225 19.74 43.86 -6.84
N GLY A 226 18.96 43.79 -5.75
CA GLY A 226 18.71 44.94 -4.86
C GLY A 226 17.54 45.84 -5.28
N ILE A 227 16.71 45.40 -6.24
CA ILE A 227 15.49 46.12 -6.63
C ILE A 227 14.45 46.05 -5.50
N ASP A 228 13.77 47.17 -5.24
CA ASP A 228 12.75 47.25 -4.21
C ASP A 228 11.59 46.29 -4.52
N ALA A 229 11.31 45.39 -3.58
CA ALA A 229 10.33 44.33 -3.78
C ALA A 229 8.91 44.85 -3.97
N LYS A 230 8.57 46.01 -3.38
CA LYS A 230 7.24 46.59 -3.46
C LYS A 230 7.04 47.29 -4.81
N ALA A 231 8.00 48.11 -5.23
CA ALA A 231 8.01 48.75 -6.55
C ALA A 231 7.90 47.71 -7.68
N TYR A 232 8.71 46.66 -7.61
CA TYR A 232 8.69 45.56 -8.58
C TYR A 232 7.33 44.83 -8.62
N GLN A 233 6.69 44.60 -7.47
CA GLN A 233 5.35 44.00 -7.42
C GLN A 233 4.28 44.86 -8.10
N TYR A 234 4.35 46.20 -7.94
CA TYR A 234 3.45 47.12 -8.64
C TYR A 234 3.72 47.16 -10.15
N LEU A 235 4.98 47.10 -10.57
CA LEU A 235 5.35 46.98 -11.97
C LEU A 235 4.73 45.73 -12.60
N LEU A 236 4.83 44.57 -11.94
CA LEU A 236 4.20 43.33 -12.44
C LEU A 236 2.67 43.45 -12.54
N LEU A 237 2.02 44.14 -11.60
CA LEU A 237 0.58 44.42 -11.67
C LEU A 237 0.23 45.33 -12.86
N LYS A 238 1.05 46.35 -13.13
CA LYS A 238 0.88 47.26 -14.26
C LYS A 238 1.05 46.52 -15.60
N VAL A 239 2.06 45.66 -15.73
CA VAL A 239 2.33 44.88 -16.95
C VAL A 239 1.21 43.87 -17.23
N VAL A 240 0.64 43.23 -16.20
CA VAL A 240 -0.44 42.23 -16.35
C VAL A 240 -1.82 42.88 -16.53
N GLY A 241 -2.03 44.10 -16.02
CA GLY A 241 -3.32 44.78 -15.98
C GLY A 241 -3.76 45.53 -17.26
N GLY A 242 -3.09 45.31 -18.40
CA GLY A 242 -3.50 45.88 -19.69
C GLY A 242 -4.86 45.36 -20.19
N PRO A 243 -5.57 46.10 -21.07
CA PRO A 243 -6.92 45.76 -21.47
C PRO A 243 -6.95 44.58 -22.46
N ASP A 244 -7.72 43.53 -22.09
CA ASP A 244 -8.65 42.76 -22.91
C ASP A 244 -8.68 41.23 -22.65
N PHE A 245 -9.92 40.70 -22.70
CA PHE A 245 -10.40 39.32 -22.47
C PHE A 245 -10.49 38.80 -21.01
N ARG A 246 -11.72 38.90 -20.47
CA ARG A 246 -12.14 38.54 -19.10
C ARG A 246 -11.84 37.09 -18.68
N VAL A 247 -11.73 36.14 -19.61
CA VAL A 247 -11.40 34.74 -19.30
C VAL A 247 -9.89 34.55 -19.12
N ALA A 248 -9.07 35.11 -20.03
CA ALA A 248 -7.61 35.05 -19.94
C ALA A 248 -7.06 35.84 -18.74
N HIS A 249 -7.71 36.95 -18.40
CA HIS A 249 -7.32 37.80 -17.26
C HIS A 249 -7.42 37.07 -15.91
N SER A 250 -8.39 36.17 -15.73
CA SER A 250 -8.55 35.41 -14.47
C SER A 250 -7.37 34.44 -14.22
N PHE A 251 -6.84 33.82 -15.28
CA PHE A 251 -5.68 32.93 -15.20
C PHE A 251 -4.38 33.69 -14.94
N ASN A 252 -4.19 34.84 -15.60
CA ASN A 252 -3.02 35.70 -15.40
C ASN A 252 -2.97 36.29 -13.98
N LEU A 253 -4.12 36.72 -13.43
CA LEU A 253 -4.20 37.21 -12.05
C LEU A 253 -3.89 36.12 -11.00
N SER A 254 -4.34 34.87 -11.24
CA SER A 254 -4.03 33.76 -10.34
C SER A 254 -2.52 33.45 -10.32
N SER A 255 -1.86 33.49 -11.48
CA SER A 255 -0.41 33.34 -11.62
C SER A 255 0.34 34.47 -10.90
N LEU A 256 -0.04 35.72 -11.16
CA LEU A 256 0.57 36.90 -10.55
C LEU A 256 0.42 36.89 -9.03
N LYS A 257 -0.78 36.57 -8.51
CA LYS A 257 -1.02 36.41 -7.07
C LYS A 257 -0.06 35.40 -6.44
N GLN A 258 0.27 34.32 -7.15
CA GLN A 258 1.20 33.32 -6.65
C GLN A 258 2.66 33.78 -6.73
N ARG A 259 3.05 34.54 -7.77
CA ARG A 259 4.36 35.23 -7.84
C ARG A 259 4.55 36.18 -6.66
N ILE A 260 3.58 37.07 -6.42
CA ILE A 260 3.57 37.99 -5.27
C ILE A 260 3.67 37.24 -3.94
N ARG A 261 2.88 36.16 -3.77
CA ARG A 261 2.94 35.34 -2.56
C ARG A 261 4.33 34.71 -2.35
N MET A 262 4.96 34.22 -3.41
CA MET A 262 6.25 33.52 -3.32
C MET A 262 7.43 34.47 -3.19
N MET A 263 7.35 35.69 -3.74
CA MET A 263 8.33 36.75 -3.50
C MET A 263 8.36 37.18 -2.03
N ASN A 264 7.18 37.32 -1.40
CA ASN A 264 7.07 37.70 0.01
C ASN A 264 7.27 36.54 0.99
N ARG A 265 7.63 35.35 0.50
CA ARG A 265 7.77 34.14 1.34
C ARG A 265 9.18 34.06 1.92
N PRO A 266 9.34 33.77 3.23
CA PRO A 266 10.67 33.57 3.79
C PRO A 266 11.38 32.37 3.15
N LYS A 267 12.71 32.44 3.08
CA LYS A 267 13.54 31.38 2.54
C LYS A 267 13.28 30.08 3.29
N THR A 268 12.98 29.02 2.55
CA THR A 268 12.76 27.69 3.14
C THR A 268 14.09 27.15 3.70
N PRO A 269 14.14 26.63 4.94
CA PRO A 269 15.35 26.04 5.51
C PRO A 269 15.84 24.82 4.71
N SER A 270 17.16 24.66 4.56
CA SER A 270 17.77 23.61 3.72
C SER A 270 17.39 22.18 4.11
N VAL A 271 17.04 21.91 5.37
CA VAL A 271 16.56 20.59 5.83
C VAL A 271 15.33 20.10 5.05
N TYR A 272 14.50 21.02 4.52
CA TYR A 272 13.34 20.67 3.70
C TYR A 272 13.72 20.14 2.31
N LEU A 273 14.98 20.24 1.90
CA LEU A 273 15.48 19.60 0.68
C LEU A 273 15.40 18.07 0.77
N LEU A 274 15.43 17.50 1.98
CA LEU A 274 15.22 16.07 2.22
C LEU A 274 13.86 15.60 1.68
N ARG A 275 12.86 16.48 1.55
CA ARG A 275 11.55 16.13 0.99
C ARG A 275 11.62 15.63 -0.44
N PHE A 276 12.63 16.03 -1.22
CA PHE A 276 12.82 15.48 -2.57
C PHE A 276 13.10 13.97 -2.53
N LEU A 277 13.72 13.46 -1.46
CA LEU A 277 13.96 12.02 -1.28
C LEU A 277 12.66 11.24 -1.06
N PHE A 278 11.58 11.87 -0.60
CA PHE A 278 10.27 11.20 -0.48
C PHE A 278 9.66 10.82 -1.84
N PHE A 279 10.21 11.33 -2.94
CA PHE A 279 9.84 10.85 -4.27
C PHE A 279 10.42 9.47 -4.60
N VAL A 280 11.56 9.09 -4.00
CA VAL A 280 12.22 7.79 -4.23
C VAL A 280 11.31 6.60 -3.87
N PRO A 281 10.68 6.52 -2.69
CA PRO A 281 9.77 5.42 -2.39
C PRO A 281 8.53 5.43 -3.28
N LEU A 282 8.02 6.60 -3.70
CA LEU A 282 6.91 6.68 -4.66
C LEU A 282 7.31 6.12 -6.04
N LEU A 283 8.53 6.41 -6.49
CA LEU A 283 9.07 5.85 -7.72
C LEU A 283 9.27 4.33 -7.62
N ALA A 284 9.80 3.85 -6.49
CA ALA A 284 9.95 2.41 -6.23
C ALA A 284 8.58 1.70 -6.26
N LEU A 285 7.58 2.25 -5.56
CA LEU A 285 6.23 1.74 -5.57
C LEU A 285 5.64 1.71 -6.98
N LEU A 286 5.81 2.78 -7.75
CA LEU A 286 5.33 2.86 -9.14
C LEU A 286 5.96 1.77 -10.02
N LEU A 287 7.26 1.51 -9.86
CA LEU A 287 7.95 0.44 -10.59
C LEU A 287 7.47 -0.96 -10.17
N VAL A 288 7.16 -1.16 -8.88
CA VAL A 288 6.56 -2.40 -8.38
C VAL A 288 5.14 -2.58 -8.93
N VAL A 289 4.35 -1.51 -9.06
CA VAL A 289 3.01 -1.55 -9.68
C VAL A 289 3.12 -1.90 -11.17
N PHE A 290 4.14 -1.41 -11.89
CA PHE A 290 4.35 -1.69 -13.31
C PHE A 290 5.04 -3.01 -13.62
N ARG A 291 5.40 -3.78 -12.58
CA ARG A 291 5.99 -5.12 -12.77
C ARG A 291 5.08 -5.95 -13.67
N LYS A 292 5.70 -6.72 -14.57
CA LYS A 292 5.01 -7.85 -15.17
C LYS A 292 4.84 -8.93 -14.11
N GLU A 293 3.82 -9.76 -14.24
CA GLU A 293 3.69 -10.91 -13.36
C GLU A 293 5.02 -11.68 -13.31
N LEU A 294 5.44 -11.99 -12.09
CA LEU A 294 6.63 -12.78 -11.82
C LEU A 294 6.31 -14.19 -12.29
N GLY A 295 6.57 -14.49 -13.56
CA GLY A 295 6.62 -15.87 -14.02
C GLY A 295 7.76 -16.53 -13.28
N VAL A 296 7.45 -17.50 -12.41
CA VAL A 296 8.42 -18.34 -11.71
C VAL A 296 9.39 -18.89 -12.76
N ALA A 297 10.58 -18.30 -12.86
CA ALA A 297 11.61 -18.78 -13.74
C ALA A 297 12.16 -20.06 -13.12
N ALA A 298 11.78 -21.18 -13.73
CA ALA A 298 12.27 -22.51 -13.47
C ALA A 298 13.79 -22.50 -13.24
N ALA A 299 14.19 -22.67 -11.98
CA ALA A 299 15.52 -23.14 -11.62
C ALA A 299 15.51 -24.66 -11.65
N THR A 300 15.37 -25.25 -12.84
CA THR A 300 15.67 -26.65 -13.08
C THR A 300 16.70 -26.73 -14.20
N LYS A 301 17.96 -27.00 -13.84
CA LYS A 301 18.87 -27.63 -14.80
C LYS A 301 18.25 -28.99 -15.16
N PRO A 302 17.97 -29.30 -16.43
CA PRO A 302 17.40 -30.58 -16.77
C PRO A 302 18.47 -31.66 -16.62
N MET A 303 18.22 -32.65 -15.75
CA MET A 303 18.75 -33.99 -16.00
C MET A 303 17.96 -34.56 -17.17
N ALA A 304 18.68 -35.04 -18.17
CA ALA A 304 18.13 -35.53 -19.42
C ALA A 304 17.16 -36.70 -19.19
N GLY A 305 16.03 -36.64 -19.89
CA GLY A 305 15.14 -37.78 -20.14
C GLY A 305 14.02 -37.94 -19.12
N ILE A 306 12.93 -37.19 -19.31
CA ILE A 306 11.53 -37.64 -19.37
C ILE A 306 10.73 -36.40 -19.79
N SER A 307 10.17 -36.44 -20.99
CA SER A 307 9.12 -35.51 -21.40
C SER A 307 7.82 -35.98 -20.75
N ALA A 308 7.36 -35.27 -19.73
CA ALA A 308 5.98 -35.34 -19.27
C ALA A 308 5.43 -33.92 -19.33
N GLU A 309 4.42 -33.71 -20.18
CA GLU A 309 3.55 -32.54 -20.07
C GLU A 309 3.07 -32.44 -18.62
N GLU A 310 3.30 -31.30 -17.97
CA GLU A 310 2.85 -31.07 -16.59
C GLU A 310 1.31 -30.98 -16.57
N GLU A 311 0.64 -32.12 -16.40
CA GLU A 311 -0.80 -32.18 -16.11
C GLU A 311 -1.08 -31.49 -14.77
N LYS A 312 -1.73 -30.32 -14.82
CA LYS A 312 -2.22 -29.64 -13.62
C LYS A 312 -3.53 -30.30 -13.20
N ALA A 313 -3.69 -30.66 -11.92
CA ALA A 313 -4.92 -31.25 -11.39
C ALA A 313 -5.33 -30.57 -10.08
N ILE A 314 -6.63 -30.47 -9.85
CA ILE A 314 -7.25 -30.07 -8.57
C ILE A 314 -7.49 -31.33 -7.76
N VAL A 315 -7.20 -31.32 -6.47
CA VAL A 315 -7.61 -32.41 -5.57
C VAL A 315 -8.30 -31.87 -4.33
N VAL A 316 -9.53 -32.34 -4.13
CA VAL A 316 -10.37 -32.01 -2.98
C VAL A 316 -10.53 -33.27 -2.14
N THR A 317 -10.04 -33.26 -0.90
CA THR A 317 -9.97 -34.47 -0.07
C THR A 317 -9.83 -34.15 1.41
N GLY A 318 -10.31 -35.04 2.27
CA GLY A 318 -10.20 -34.92 3.72
C GLY A 318 -10.81 -36.11 4.46
N LEU A 319 -10.69 -36.08 5.79
CA LEU A 319 -11.39 -36.99 6.71
C LEU A 319 -12.54 -36.25 7.39
N LEU A 320 -13.72 -36.86 7.40
CA LEU A 320 -14.89 -36.36 8.10
C LEU A 320 -15.22 -37.28 9.28
N LEU A 321 -15.26 -36.71 10.48
CA LEU A 321 -15.53 -37.39 11.74
C LEU A 321 -16.74 -36.76 12.43
N ASP A 322 -17.46 -37.53 13.24
CA ASP A 322 -18.56 -37.05 14.06
C ASP A 322 -17.99 -36.32 15.28
N ALA A 323 -18.39 -35.07 15.49
CA ALA A 323 -17.83 -34.21 16.54
C ALA A 323 -18.16 -34.69 17.96
N ALA A 324 -19.25 -35.44 18.16
CA ALA A 324 -19.63 -35.90 19.49
C ALA A 324 -18.86 -37.18 19.90
N SER A 325 -18.68 -38.10 18.96
CA SER A 325 -18.08 -39.41 19.20
C SER A 325 -16.60 -39.51 18.79
N GLY A 326 -16.13 -38.56 17.98
CA GLY A 326 -14.81 -38.59 17.35
C GLY A 326 -14.61 -39.72 16.34
N GLN A 327 -15.68 -40.46 15.99
CA GLN A 327 -15.61 -41.60 15.07
C GLN A 327 -15.72 -41.15 13.61
N PRO A 328 -15.08 -41.86 12.65
CA PRO A 328 -15.23 -41.54 11.24
C PRO A 328 -16.67 -41.71 10.75
N ILE A 329 -17.13 -40.80 9.89
CA ILE A 329 -18.48 -40.85 9.32
C ILE A 329 -18.43 -41.67 8.04
N ALA A 330 -18.86 -42.93 8.10
CA ALA A 330 -18.88 -43.81 6.94
C ALA A 330 -20.11 -43.60 6.05
N GLY A 331 -19.92 -43.58 4.72
CA GLY A 331 -21.00 -43.54 3.73
C GLY A 331 -21.75 -42.21 3.62
N LEU A 332 -21.21 -41.11 4.14
CA LEU A 332 -21.83 -39.79 4.08
C LEU A 332 -21.88 -39.30 2.62
N PRO A 333 -23.06 -38.99 2.06
CA PRO A 333 -23.16 -38.45 0.72
C PRO A 333 -22.79 -36.96 0.72
N ILE A 334 -21.80 -36.59 -0.09
CA ILE A 334 -21.31 -35.22 -0.28
C ILE A 334 -21.63 -34.77 -1.70
N SER A 335 -22.54 -33.81 -1.83
CA SER A 335 -22.80 -33.14 -3.11
C SER A 335 -21.63 -32.24 -3.46
N LEU A 336 -20.96 -32.54 -4.57
CA LEU A 336 -19.94 -31.70 -5.18
C LEU A 336 -20.57 -30.94 -6.35
N SER A 337 -20.65 -29.63 -6.22
CA SER A 337 -21.05 -28.73 -7.30
C SER A 337 -19.86 -27.93 -7.79
N VAL A 338 -19.80 -27.63 -9.08
CA VAL A 338 -18.80 -26.74 -9.69
C VAL A 338 -19.55 -25.61 -10.38
N ASN A 339 -19.21 -24.35 -10.08
CA ASN A 339 -19.90 -23.15 -10.55
C ASN A 339 -21.43 -23.22 -10.35
N GLY A 340 -21.86 -23.72 -9.18
CA GLY A 340 -23.27 -23.86 -8.82
C GLY A 340 -24.03 -25.00 -9.51
N ARG A 341 -23.36 -25.85 -10.31
CA ARG A 341 -23.97 -27.05 -10.93
C ARG A 341 -23.47 -28.31 -10.26
N LEU A 342 -24.38 -29.19 -9.83
CA LEU A 342 -24.02 -30.50 -9.26
C LEU A 342 -23.25 -31.33 -10.30
N VAL A 343 -22.02 -31.70 -9.97
CA VAL A 343 -21.14 -32.53 -10.81
C VAL A 343 -21.26 -33.99 -10.40
N GLN A 344 -21.14 -34.28 -9.11
CA GLN A 344 -21.15 -35.64 -8.58
C GLN A 344 -21.57 -35.66 -7.11
N THR A 345 -22.13 -36.77 -6.65
CA THR A 345 -22.26 -37.08 -5.21
C THR A 345 -21.16 -38.06 -4.81
N LEU A 346 -20.21 -37.61 -3.99
CA LEU A 346 -19.17 -38.43 -3.38
C LEU A 346 -19.73 -39.15 -2.16
N HIS A 347 -19.11 -40.25 -1.76
CA HIS A 347 -19.41 -40.91 -0.49
C HIS A 347 -18.12 -41.10 0.30
N THR A 348 -18.14 -40.83 1.60
CA THR A 348 -17.02 -41.17 2.47
C THR A 348 -16.89 -42.69 2.60
N ASP A 349 -15.65 -43.19 2.70
CA ASP A 349 -15.41 -44.60 3.00
C ASP A 349 -15.53 -44.90 4.51
N ARG A 350 -15.22 -46.14 4.91
CA ARG A 350 -15.31 -46.60 6.31
C ARG A 350 -14.49 -45.77 7.30
N ASP A 351 -13.46 -45.10 6.81
CA ASP A 351 -12.54 -44.27 7.60
C ASP A 351 -12.92 -42.78 7.50
N GLY A 352 -14.11 -42.45 6.97
CA GLY A 352 -14.57 -41.07 6.81
C GLY A 352 -13.86 -40.30 5.69
N PHE A 353 -13.07 -41.00 4.86
CA PHE A 353 -12.26 -40.38 3.82
C PHE A 353 -13.05 -40.16 2.54
N TYR A 354 -12.90 -38.98 1.94
CA TYR A 354 -13.40 -38.68 0.61
C TYR A 354 -12.29 -38.10 -0.27
N PHE A 355 -12.39 -38.33 -1.57
CA PHE A 355 -11.39 -37.90 -2.53
C PHE A 355 -12.05 -37.60 -3.87
N TRP A 356 -11.74 -36.44 -4.42
CA TRP A 356 -12.08 -36.07 -5.77
C TRP A 356 -10.89 -35.39 -6.42
N ARG A 357 -10.64 -35.74 -7.69
CA ARG A 357 -9.59 -35.17 -8.52
C ARG A 357 -10.19 -34.70 -9.83
N TYR A 358 -9.76 -33.53 -10.28
CA TYR A 358 -10.13 -32.95 -11.56
C TYR A 358 -8.88 -32.52 -12.30
N ASP A 359 -8.57 -33.19 -13.41
CA ASP A 359 -7.44 -32.82 -14.25
C ASP A 359 -7.82 -31.60 -15.10
N LEU A 360 -7.06 -30.50 -14.95
CA LEU A 360 -7.26 -29.25 -15.66
C LEU A 360 -6.80 -29.44 -17.11
N LYS A 361 -7.71 -29.27 -18.06
CA LYS A 361 -7.40 -29.46 -19.48
C LYS A 361 -7.00 -28.17 -20.17
N ASN A 362 -7.44 -27.00 -19.67
CA ASN A 362 -7.15 -25.68 -20.24
C ASN A 362 -7.13 -24.56 -19.19
N ASN A 363 -6.57 -23.38 -19.52
CA ASN A 363 -6.56 -22.21 -18.63
C ASN A 363 -7.97 -21.69 -18.24
N ALA A 364 -9.02 -22.04 -18.98
CA ALA A 364 -10.41 -21.68 -18.64
C ALA A 364 -10.91 -22.36 -17.35
N ASP A 365 -10.29 -23.47 -16.96
CA ASP A 365 -10.61 -24.23 -15.74
C ASP A 365 -10.14 -23.51 -14.45
N SER A 366 -9.38 -22.41 -14.56
CA SER A 366 -8.83 -21.66 -13.41
C SER A 366 -9.82 -20.72 -12.70
N LEU A 367 -10.98 -20.43 -13.32
CA LEU A 367 -12.04 -19.57 -12.76
C LEU A 367 -13.16 -20.35 -12.06
N MET A 368 -12.98 -21.66 -11.85
CA MET A 368 -14.01 -22.51 -11.26
C MET A 368 -14.20 -22.22 -9.76
N SER A 369 -15.42 -22.28 -9.24
CA SER A 369 -15.67 -22.50 -7.82
C SER A 369 -16.17 -23.92 -7.62
N TYR A 370 -15.88 -24.53 -6.48
CA TYR A 370 -16.55 -25.76 -6.07
C TYR A 370 -17.21 -25.62 -4.70
N ASP A 371 -18.34 -26.30 -4.56
CA ASP A 371 -19.10 -26.39 -3.33
C ASP A 371 -19.22 -27.86 -2.89
N LEU A 372 -18.98 -28.13 -1.61
CA LEU A 372 -19.21 -29.42 -0.98
C LEU A 372 -20.31 -29.26 0.06
N LEU A 373 -21.37 -30.07 -0.01
CA LEU A 373 -22.46 -30.06 0.97
C LEU A 373 -22.88 -31.48 1.37
N SER A 374 -23.28 -31.68 2.64
CA SER A 374 -23.96 -32.92 3.06
C SER A 374 -25.29 -33.05 2.29
N ALA A 375 -25.40 -34.04 1.41
CA ALA A 375 -26.52 -34.16 0.49
C ALA A 375 -27.83 -34.54 1.20
N ASP A 376 -27.72 -35.36 2.24
CA ASP A 376 -28.83 -35.82 3.09
C ASP A 376 -29.19 -34.80 4.20
N GLY A 377 -28.34 -33.78 4.38
CA GLY A 377 -28.48 -32.80 5.44
C GLY A 377 -28.33 -33.34 6.86
N THR A 378 -27.81 -34.56 7.07
CA THR A 378 -27.65 -35.16 8.40
C THR A 378 -26.63 -34.40 9.23
N TYR A 379 -25.52 -34.00 8.61
CA TYR A 379 -24.45 -33.21 9.21
C TYR A 379 -24.44 -31.78 8.66
N PHE A 380 -23.99 -30.82 9.47
CA PHE A 380 -23.64 -29.49 9.01
C PHE A 380 -22.27 -29.52 8.33
N PHE A 381 -22.29 -29.80 7.02
CA PHE A 381 -21.11 -29.70 6.16
C PHE A 381 -21.45 -28.85 4.95
N ALA A 382 -20.77 -27.71 4.83
CA ALA A 382 -20.86 -26.80 3.70
C ALA A 382 -19.51 -26.11 3.51
N LYS A 383 -18.88 -26.32 2.35
CA LYS A 383 -17.67 -25.60 1.93
C LYS A 383 -17.89 -25.01 0.56
N SER A 384 -17.44 -23.77 0.38
CA SER A 384 -17.38 -23.11 -0.92
C SER A 384 -15.96 -22.60 -1.10
N THR A 385 -15.35 -22.84 -2.26
CA THR A 385 -13.98 -22.40 -2.55
C THR A 385 -13.90 -21.91 -3.99
N HIS A 386 -13.40 -20.70 -4.17
CA HIS A 386 -13.07 -20.14 -5.49
C HIS A 386 -11.66 -20.58 -5.88
N LEU A 387 -11.46 -21.13 -7.09
CA LEU A 387 -10.14 -21.58 -7.56
C LEU A 387 -9.14 -20.43 -7.71
N GLY A 388 -9.61 -19.20 -7.92
CA GLY A 388 -8.75 -18.01 -8.01
C GLY A 388 -7.99 -17.69 -6.71
N ASP A 389 -8.51 -18.10 -5.55
CA ASP A 389 -7.87 -17.93 -4.23
C ASP A 389 -6.95 -19.11 -3.87
N ALA A 390 -6.89 -20.09 -4.76
CA ALA A 390 -6.50 -21.46 -4.51
C ALA A 390 -5.27 -21.88 -5.34
N THR A 391 -4.79 -20.98 -6.18
CA THR A 391 -3.52 -21.06 -6.92
C THR A 391 -2.48 -20.14 -6.29
N GLY A 392 -2.22 -20.29 -4.98
CA GLY A 392 -1.11 -19.63 -4.31
C GLY A 392 0.18 -20.47 -4.40
N ASP A 393 1.30 -19.86 -4.80
CA ASP A 393 2.74 -20.23 -4.81
C ASP A 393 3.21 -21.69 -5.07
N TRP A 394 2.34 -22.69 -5.04
CA TRP A 394 2.56 -24.08 -5.40
C TRP A 394 1.85 -24.28 -6.73
N GLY A 395 2.58 -24.50 -7.83
CA GLY A 395 2.06 -24.51 -9.21
C GLY A 395 1.02 -25.60 -9.57
N TRP A 396 0.27 -26.13 -8.62
CA TRP A 396 -0.83 -27.07 -8.77
C TRP A 396 -2.07 -26.52 -8.05
N ALA A 397 -3.25 -26.67 -8.66
CA ALA A 397 -4.47 -26.08 -8.15
C ALA A 397 -4.90 -26.74 -6.84
N THR A 398 -5.15 -25.94 -5.80
CA THR A 398 -5.73 -26.25 -4.48
C THR A 398 -5.70 -27.71 -4.00
N THR A 399 -5.02 -27.94 -2.88
CA THR A 399 -5.42 -28.99 -1.94
C THR A 399 -5.71 -28.34 -0.62
N GLN A 400 -6.98 -28.36 -0.26
CA GLN A 400 -7.37 -28.29 1.14
C GLN A 400 -7.36 -29.72 1.68
N VAL A 401 -6.19 -30.31 1.96
CA VAL A 401 -6.13 -31.59 2.68
C VAL A 401 -6.38 -31.31 4.16
N HIS A 402 -7.45 -31.87 4.71
CA HIS A 402 -7.89 -31.51 6.07
C HIS A 402 -8.55 -32.68 6.81
N ILE A 403 -8.70 -32.49 8.12
CA ILE A 403 -9.50 -33.32 9.03
C ILE A 403 -10.57 -32.42 9.63
N GLU A 404 -11.83 -32.85 9.61
CA GLU A 404 -12.95 -32.05 10.11
C GLU A 404 -13.92 -32.86 10.96
N TYR A 405 -14.34 -32.26 12.08
CA TYR A 405 -15.30 -32.82 13.01
C TYR A 405 -16.66 -32.13 12.82
N LEU A 406 -17.64 -32.88 12.30
CA LEU A 406 -18.94 -32.37 11.91
C LEU A 406 -20.00 -32.58 13.01
N ASN A 407 -20.83 -31.56 13.21
CA ASN A 407 -21.99 -31.64 14.08
C ASN A 407 -23.23 -32.10 13.29
N LYS A 408 -24.07 -32.94 13.90
CA LYS A 408 -25.39 -33.28 13.34
C LYS A 408 -26.37 -32.12 13.48
N LYS A 409 -27.30 -31.97 12.52
CA LYS A 409 -28.20 -30.80 12.48
C LYS A 409 -29.06 -30.58 13.72
N ASN A 410 -29.40 -31.65 14.42
CA ASN A 410 -30.34 -31.64 15.54
C ASN A 410 -29.67 -31.96 16.90
N GLU A 411 -28.34 -32.01 16.97
CA GLU A 411 -27.60 -32.29 18.20
C GLU A 411 -26.89 -31.01 18.70
N ARG A 412 -26.87 -30.80 20.02
CA ARG A 412 -26.13 -29.68 20.61
C ARG A 412 -24.64 -30.01 20.73
N GLY A 413 -23.82 -29.20 20.07
CA GLY A 413 -22.73 -28.45 20.70
C GLY A 413 -21.46 -29.20 21.08
N ALA A 414 -20.97 -30.11 20.24
CA ALA A 414 -19.55 -30.46 20.26
C ALA A 414 -18.74 -29.38 19.51
N PRO A 415 -17.44 -29.18 19.82
CA PRO A 415 -16.59 -28.24 19.10
C PRO A 415 -16.58 -28.60 17.61
N HIS A 416 -16.85 -27.63 16.74
CA HIS A 416 -16.57 -27.78 15.31
C HIS A 416 -15.08 -27.51 15.13
N ASP A 417 -14.30 -28.56 14.90
CA ASP A 417 -12.86 -28.47 14.69
C ASP A 417 -12.52 -28.78 13.23
N TRP A 418 -11.67 -27.93 12.65
CA TRP A 418 -11.14 -28.09 11.30
C TRP A 418 -9.62 -27.92 11.33
N PHE A 419 -8.91 -28.97 10.92
CA PHE A 419 -7.45 -29.01 10.92
C PHE A 419 -6.93 -29.11 9.48
N LEU A 420 -6.22 -28.07 9.04
CA LEU A 420 -5.47 -28.10 7.78
C LEU A 420 -4.18 -28.91 7.96
N ILE A 421 -3.89 -29.84 7.05
CA ILE A 421 -2.66 -30.60 7.08
C ILE A 421 -1.55 -29.83 6.38
N SER A 422 -0.52 -29.47 7.14
CA SER A 422 0.76 -28.96 6.64
C SER A 422 1.81 -30.08 6.81
N ASP A 423 2.21 -30.73 5.72
CA ASP A 423 3.26 -31.75 5.71
C ASP A 423 4.06 -31.64 4.41
N GLU A 424 5.39 -31.59 4.52
CA GLU A 424 6.31 -31.43 3.38
C GLU A 424 6.16 -32.56 2.34
N ARG A 425 5.67 -33.74 2.75
CA ARG A 425 5.45 -34.88 1.86
C ARG A 425 4.21 -34.70 0.98
N LEU A 426 3.29 -33.78 1.30
CA LEU A 426 2.03 -33.61 0.58
C LEU A 426 2.27 -33.43 -0.91
N GLU A 427 3.16 -32.53 -1.32
CA GLU A 427 3.42 -32.28 -2.74
C GLU A 427 3.87 -33.55 -3.49
N THR A 428 4.73 -34.35 -2.87
CA THR A 428 5.22 -35.61 -3.47
C THR A 428 4.10 -36.66 -3.54
N VAL A 429 3.32 -36.78 -2.47
CA VAL A 429 2.20 -37.71 -2.35
C VAL A 429 1.10 -37.40 -3.37
N MET A 430 0.80 -36.12 -3.57
CA MET A 430 -0.18 -35.60 -4.52
C MET A 430 0.15 -35.95 -5.97
N ARG A 431 1.44 -35.95 -6.33
CA ARG A 431 1.92 -36.24 -7.70
C ARG A 431 2.01 -37.74 -8.02
N SER A 432 1.84 -38.60 -7.02
CA SER A 432 1.96 -40.04 -7.22
C SER A 432 0.75 -40.64 -7.98
N VAL A 433 0.98 -41.68 -8.77
CA VAL A 433 -0.09 -42.49 -9.42
C VAL A 433 -1.09 -43.07 -8.38
N HIS A 434 -0.66 -43.16 -7.12
CA HIS A 434 -1.45 -43.64 -6.00
C HIS A 434 -1.88 -42.52 -5.04
N ALA A 435 -2.02 -41.28 -5.52
CA ALA A 435 -2.32 -40.09 -4.71
C ALA A 435 -3.47 -40.32 -3.72
N LYS A 436 -4.62 -40.86 -4.17
CA LYS A 436 -5.77 -41.16 -3.29
C LYS A 436 -5.39 -42.02 -2.07
N ARG A 437 -4.62 -43.08 -2.27
CA ARG A 437 -4.19 -43.98 -1.19
C ARG A 437 -3.18 -43.30 -0.28
N ASN A 438 -2.17 -42.67 -0.87
CA ASN A 438 -1.05 -42.11 -0.12
C ASN A 438 -1.49 -40.88 0.72
N ILE A 439 -2.42 -40.06 0.22
CA ILE A 439 -3.02 -38.96 1.01
C ILE A 439 -3.84 -39.50 2.18
N LYS A 440 -4.62 -40.56 1.94
CA LYS A 440 -5.39 -41.21 3.00
C LYS A 440 -4.48 -41.76 4.10
N GLU A 441 -3.41 -42.46 3.74
CA GLU A 441 -2.40 -42.97 4.69
C GLU A 441 -1.78 -41.84 5.51
N LEU A 442 -1.42 -40.72 4.86
CA LEU A 442 -0.89 -39.54 5.54
C LEU A 442 -1.91 -38.92 6.52
N LEU A 443 -3.18 -38.79 6.10
CA LEU A 443 -4.24 -38.28 6.96
C LEU A 443 -4.46 -39.17 8.19
N LEU A 444 -4.46 -40.49 8.00
CA LEU A 444 -4.59 -41.46 9.09
C LEU A 444 -3.35 -41.47 10.01
N GLU A 445 -2.15 -41.24 9.47
CA GLU A 445 -0.91 -41.06 10.27
C GLU A 445 -1.02 -39.85 11.21
N LYS A 446 -1.60 -38.74 10.73
CA LYS A 446 -1.72 -37.49 11.49
C LYS A 446 -2.94 -37.43 12.41
N LEU A 447 -4.00 -38.18 12.10
CA LEU A 447 -5.28 -38.16 12.82
C LEU A 447 -5.14 -38.30 14.36
N PRO A 448 -4.28 -39.17 14.94
CA PRO A 448 -4.23 -39.36 16.38
C PRO A 448 -3.94 -38.08 17.18
N ALA A 449 -3.07 -37.20 16.68
CA ALA A 449 -2.72 -35.96 17.38
C ALA A 449 -3.92 -34.99 17.42
N PHE A 450 -4.63 -34.86 16.31
CA PHE A 450 -5.83 -34.01 16.21
C PHE A 450 -7.02 -34.60 16.97
N ALA A 451 -7.15 -35.92 16.96
CA ALA A 451 -8.19 -36.62 17.72
C ALA A 451 -8.00 -36.44 19.23
N GLU A 452 -6.75 -36.44 19.71
CA GLU A 452 -6.47 -36.18 21.12
C GLU A 452 -6.83 -34.75 21.54
N GLU A 453 -6.53 -33.75 20.69
CA GLU A 453 -6.94 -32.36 20.94
C GLU A 453 -8.46 -32.19 20.92
N HIS A 454 -9.12 -32.76 19.92
CA HIS A 454 -10.58 -32.71 19.81
C HIS A 454 -11.26 -33.36 21.02
N ALA A 455 -10.80 -34.56 21.40
CA ALA A 455 -11.29 -35.25 22.59
C ALA A 455 -11.10 -34.43 23.87
N LEU A 456 -9.97 -33.74 24.00
CA LEU A 456 -9.70 -32.83 25.13
C LEU A 456 -10.72 -31.68 25.18
N LYS A 457 -11.06 -31.07 24.04
CA LYS A 457 -12.06 -30.00 23.95
C LYS A 457 -13.47 -30.52 24.25
N VAL A 458 -13.86 -31.67 23.70
CA VAL A 458 -15.16 -32.32 23.96
C VAL A 458 -15.29 -32.66 25.45
N ASP A 459 -14.28 -33.28 26.04
CA ASP A 459 -14.25 -33.63 27.47
C ASP A 459 -14.40 -32.39 28.36
N PHE A 460 -13.71 -31.29 28.01
CA PHE A 460 -13.83 -30.05 28.74
C PHE A 460 -15.26 -29.48 28.67
N GLN A 461 -15.84 -29.40 27.47
CA GLN A 461 -17.20 -28.88 27.28
C GLN A 461 -18.26 -29.74 27.99
N ASN A 462 -18.09 -31.07 28.00
CA ASN A 462 -18.96 -32.00 28.70
C ASN A 462 -18.84 -31.88 30.22
N THR A 463 -17.62 -31.66 30.72
CA THR A 463 -17.35 -31.47 32.15
C THR A 463 -17.88 -30.12 32.66
N TYR A 464 -17.62 -29.05 31.91
CA TYR A 464 -18.03 -27.69 32.24
C TYR A 464 -19.31 -27.30 31.50
N LYS A 465 -20.47 -27.74 32.00
CA LYS A 465 -21.78 -27.39 31.40
C LYS A 465 -22.06 -25.88 31.46
N ILE A 466 -21.67 -25.23 32.55
CA ILE A 466 -21.72 -23.77 32.74
C ILE A 466 -20.35 -23.17 32.38
N LEU A 467 -20.31 -21.90 31.98
CA LEU A 467 -19.04 -21.20 31.72
C LEU A 467 -18.18 -21.19 33.00
N PRO A 468 -16.87 -21.49 32.91
CA PRO A 468 -15.97 -21.39 34.04
C PRO A 468 -15.92 -19.96 34.62
N ASN A 469 -15.87 -19.86 35.95
CA ASN A 469 -15.77 -18.56 36.63
C ASN A 469 -14.34 -18.00 36.64
N GLN A 470 -13.34 -18.85 36.38
CA GLN A 470 -11.92 -18.48 36.31
C GLN A 470 -11.57 -18.03 34.90
N LEU A 471 -10.63 -17.08 34.78
CA LEU A 471 -10.15 -16.57 33.50
C LEU A 471 -9.46 -17.68 32.69
N ILE A 472 -8.63 -18.46 33.37
CA ILE A 472 -7.93 -19.63 32.83
C ILE A 472 -8.30 -20.84 33.66
N THR A 473 -8.82 -21.89 33.03
CA THR A 473 -9.13 -23.16 33.67
C THR A 473 -8.15 -24.21 33.15
N LYS A 474 -7.31 -24.76 34.03
CA LYS A 474 -6.50 -25.93 33.69
C LYS A 474 -7.38 -27.18 33.73
N PHE A 475 -7.39 -27.94 32.64
CA PHE A 475 -8.09 -29.22 32.56
C PHE A 475 -7.25 -30.24 31.81
N LYS A 476 -6.92 -31.35 32.50
CA LYS A 476 -5.92 -32.32 32.04
C LYS A 476 -4.64 -31.55 31.65
N LYS A 477 -4.16 -31.74 30.42
CA LYS A 477 -2.97 -31.10 29.85
C LYS A 477 -3.24 -29.74 29.18
N GLY A 478 -4.48 -29.27 29.16
CA GLY A 478 -4.90 -28.06 28.44
C GLY A 478 -5.29 -26.90 29.36
N TYR A 479 -5.13 -25.68 28.88
CA TYR A 479 -5.63 -24.45 29.47
C TYR A 479 -6.78 -23.91 28.66
N PHE A 480 -7.91 -23.60 29.30
CA PHE A 480 -9.13 -23.13 28.65
C PHE A 480 -9.56 -21.76 29.14
N ASN A 481 -10.13 -20.94 28.25
CA ASN A 481 -10.70 -19.65 28.62
C ASN A 481 -12.14 -19.80 29.18
N GLN A 482 -12.74 -18.68 29.57
CA GLN A 482 -14.12 -18.62 30.07
C GLN A 482 -15.16 -19.02 29.01
N GLN A 483 -14.83 -18.90 27.73
CA GLN A 483 -15.66 -19.28 26.58
C GLN A 483 -15.53 -20.78 26.24
N LYS A 484 -14.75 -21.54 27.01
CA LYS A 484 -14.47 -22.97 26.83
C LYS A 484 -13.61 -23.29 25.60
N GLU A 485 -12.81 -22.33 25.15
CA GLU A 485 -11.87 -22.50 24.05
C GLU A 485 -10.50 -22.89 24.61
N LEU A 486 -9.82 -23.82 23.95
CA LEU A 486 -8.47 -24.25 24.31
C LEU A 486 -7.47 -23.15 23.95
N MET A 487 -6.80 -22.62 24.96
CA MET A 487 -5.82 -21.53 24.82
C MET A 487 -4.40 -22.07 24.62
N GLY A 488 -4.07 -23.23 25.21
CA GLY A 488 -2.71 -23.75 25.23
C GLY A 488 -2.57 -25.02 26.07
N TYR A 489 -1.33 -25.46 26.28
CA TYR A 489 -1.01 -26.74 26.93
C TYR A 489 0.04 -26.58 28.03
N GLU A 490 -0.06 -27.37 29.09
CA GLU A 490 0.81 -27.29 30.28
C GLU A 490 2.31 -27.36 29.97
N SER A 491 2.72 -28.23 29.05
CA SER A 491 4.13 -28.42 28.70
C SER A 491 4.67 -27.43 27.66
N VAL A 492 3.82 -26.53 27.15
CA VAL A 492 4.14 -25.68 25.99
C VAL A 492 3.89 -24.19 26.30
N THR A 493 2.85 -23.88 27.06
CA THR A 493 2.36 -22.52 27.28
C THR A 493 2.95 -21.92 28.54
N GLU A 494 3.60 -20.77 28.39
CA GLU A 494 4.11 -19.98 29.50
C GLU A 494 3.25 -18.73 29.76
N PHE A 495 2.99 -18.42 31.04
CA PHE A 495 2.22 -17.25 31.45
C PHE A 495 3.12 -16.16 32.03
N TYR A 496 2.79 -14.91 31.70
CA TYR A 496 3.49 -13.73 32.19
C TYR A 496 2.48 -12.71 32.73
N LEU A 497 2.74 -12.15 33.92
CA LEU A 497 1.97 -11.08 34.54
C LEU A 497 2.89 -9.89 34.79
N ASP A 498 2.57 -8.74 34.22
CA ASP A 498 3.39 -7.51 34.33
C ASP A 498 4.87 -7.78 34.00
N GLY A 499 5.11 -8.58 32.96
CA GLY A 499 6.44 -8.94 32.47
C GLY A 499 7.16 -10.03 33.27
N LYS A 500 6.58 -10.54 34.36
CA LYS A 500 7.15 -11.64 35.16
C LYS A 500 6.51 -12.96 34.80
N LYS A 501 7.31 -14.01 34.65
CA LYS A 501 6.79 -15.36 34.47
C LYS A 501 6.05 -15.79 35.74
N VAL A 502 4.80 -16.19 35.61
CA VAL A 502 3.92 -16.60 36.70
C VAL A 502 3.17 -17.87 36.34
N ASP A 503 2.42 -18.42 37.29
CA ASP A 503 1.49 -19.51 37.03
C ASP A 503 0.07 -18.99 36.69
N TYR A 504 -0.75 -19.80 36.02
CA TYR A 504 -2.13 -19.44 35.64
C TYR A 504 -3.01 -19.15 36.87
N GLU A 505 -2.67 -19.72 38.03
CA GLU A 505 -3.34 -19.48 39.31
C GLU A 505 -3.16 -18.05 39.81
N GLU A 506 -1.95 -17.50 39.64
CA GLU A 506 -1.62 -16.12 40.00
C GLU A 506 -2.34 -15.12 39.07
N ILE A 507 -2.48 -15.46 37.79
CA ILE A 507 -3.33 -14.71 36.85
C ILE A 507 -4.78 -14.68 37.35
N ASN A 508 -5.36 -15.85 37.65
CA ASN A 508 -6.74 -15.95 38.12
C ASN A 508 -6.97 -15.16 39.42
N GLN A 509 -6.03 -15.22 40.37
CA GLN A 509 -6.12 -14.46 41.62
C GLN A 509 -6.11 -12.95 41.39
N THR A 510 -5.21 -12.50 40.52
CA THR A 510 -5.01 -11.08 40.20
C THR A 510 -6.26 -10.47 39.56
N PHE A 511 -6.86 -11.18 38.61
CA PHE A 511 -8.01 -10.68 37.86
C PHE A 511 -9.37 -11.07 38.46
N LYS A 512 -9.42 -11.78 39.59
CA LYS A 512 -10.66 -12.11 40.30
C LYS A 512 -11.55 -10.90 40.63
N LYS A 513 -10.96 -9.70 40.71
CA LYS A 513 -11.64 -8.44 41.08
C LYS A 513 -11.64 -7.36 39.98
N ARG A 514 -11.09 -7.63 38.79
CA ARG A 514 -10.96 -6.65 37.70
C ARG A 514 -11.44 -7.26 36.37
N PRO A 515 -12.21 -6.54 35.54
CA PRO A 515 -12.50 -7.01 34.19
C PRO A 515 -11.19 -7.05 33.37
N VAL A 516 -10.94 -8.15 32.67
CA VAL A 516 -9.72 -8.35 31.86
C VAL A 516 -10.01 -8.01 30.41
N ALA A 517 -9.11 -7.29 29.77
CA ALA A 517 -8.98 -7.31 28.31
C ALA A 517 -7.80 -8.25 28.00
N LEU A 518 -8.10 -9.43 27.45
CA LEU A 518 -7.06 -10.31 26.91
C LEU A 518 -6.40 -9.59 25.74
N LEU A 519 -5.07 -9.47 25.80
CA LEU A 519 -4.27 -8.97 24.70
C LEU A 519 -3.98 -10.14 23.77
N LYS A 520 -4.28 -9.90 22.50
CA LYS A 520 -4.38 -10.85 21.39
C LYS A 520 -3.39 -12.03 21.48
N GLU A 521 -3.94 -13.22 21.19
CA GLU A 521 -3.21 -14.46 20.96
C GLU A 521 -2.30 -14.33 19.73
N ASP A 522 -1.05 -14.80 19.86
CA ASP A 522 -0.07 -14.79 18.78
C ASP A 522 -0.42 -15.93 17.82
N GLN A 523 -1.22 -15.62 16.79
CA GLN A 523 -1.66 -16.59 15.78
C GLN A 523 -0.53 -16.86 14.79
N THR A 524 0.32 -17.85 15.08
CA THR A 524 1.15 -18.47 14.05
C THR A 524 0.27 -19.36 13.18
N GLY A 525 0.22 -19.07 11.88
CA GLY A 525 -0.76 -19.58 10.91
C GLY A 525 -0.64 -21.05 10.51
N GLU A 526 -0.65 -21.96 11.47
CA GLU A 526 -0.89 -23.38 11.25
C GLU A 526 -2.03 -23.80 12.16
N GLY A 527 -3.12 -24.34 11.59
CA GLY A 527 -4.42 -24.57 12.24
C GLY A 527 -4.46 -25.54 13.44
N SER A 528 -3.36 -25.70 14.17
CA SER A 528 -3.33 -26.24 15.54
C SER A 528 -2.86 -25.13 16.48
N PHE A 529 -3.73 -24.69 17.36
CA PHE A 529 -3.53 -23.53 18.24
C PHE A 529 -2.54 -23.87 19.37
N TRP A 530 -1.30 -23.42 19.27
CA TRP A 530 -0.32 -23.53 20.36
C TRP A 530 0.24 -22.16 20.74
N ASN A 531 -0.49 -21.40 21.57
CA ASN A 531 0.08 -20.20 22.18
C ASN A 531 1.21 -20.63 23.14
N LYS A 532 2.47 -20.47 22.70
CA LYS A 532 3.65 -20.78 23.54
C LYS A 532 3.84 -19.76 24.67
N LYS A 533 3.32 -18.55 24.51
CA LYS A 533 3.47 -17.45 25.47
C LYS A 533 2.18 -16.64 25.57
N MET A 534 1.73 -16.38 26.80
CA MET A 534 0.57 -15.52 27.10
C MET A 534 0.96 -14.44 28.10
N VAL A 535 0.58 -13.19 27.82
CA VAL A 535 0.98 -12.02 28.60
C VAL A 535 -0.26 -11.29 29.13
N PHE A 536 -0.26 -11.03 30.43
CA PHE A 536 -1.30 -10.32 31.16
C PHE A 536 -0.70 -9.07 31.81
N LEU A 537 -1.45 -7.97 31.80
CA LEU A 537 -1.03 -6.70 32.40
C LEU A 537 -2.11 -6.24 33.38
N THR A 538 -1.73 -5.87 34.60
CA THR A 538 -2.64 -5.36 35.64
C THR A 538 -2.99 -3.88 35.45
N PHE A 539 -2.20 -3.18 34.64
CA PHE A 539 -2.32 -1.76 34.37
C PHE A 539 -3.64 -1.45 33.61
N PRO A 540 -4.41 -0.40 34.01
CA PRO A 540 -5.62 -0.03 33.29
C PRO A 540 -5.30 0.51 31.89
N LEU A 541 -5.74 -0.19 30.85
CA LEU A 541 -5.53 0.19 29.42
C LEU A 541 -6.12 1.58 29.05
N TYR A 542 -6.92 2.17 29.95
CA TYR A 542 -7.62 3.43 29.75
C TYR A 542 -7.44 4.35 30.94
N LYS A 543 -6.80 5.50 30.73
CA LYS A 543 -6.73 6.60 31.71
C LYS A 543 -6.80 7.95 31.01
N ASP A 544 -7.30 8.98 31.69
CA ASP A 544 -7.28 10.33 31.14
C ASP A 544 -5.86 10.87 31.00
N ALA A 545 -5.68 11.75 30.02
CA ALA A 545 -4.42 12.46 29.81
C ALA A 545 -3.97 13.13 31.11
N PRO A 546 -2.66 13.11 31.43
CA PRO A 546 -2.18 13.57 32.71
C PRO A 546 -2.31 15.10 32.81
N PRO A 547 -2.60 15.66 33.98
CA PRO A 547 -2.59 17.09 34.21
C PRO A 547 -1.27 17.75 33.76
N LYS A 548 -1.35 18.94 33.15
CA LYS A 548 -0.17 19.66 32.62
C LYS A 548 0.95 19.88 33.65
N HIS A 549 0.61 20.06 34.93
CA HIS A 549 1.59 20.28 35.99
C HIS A 549 2.47 19.06 36.29
N LEU A 550 2.06 17.84 35.89
CA LEU A 550 2.88 16.63 36.03
C LEU A 550 3.88 16.46 34.89
N LEU A 551 3.64 17.09 33.73
CA LEU A 551 4.45 17.01 32.51
C LEU A 551 5.66 17.94 32.54
N THR A 552 6.51 17.78 33.55
CA THR A 552 7.74 18.58 33.72
C THR A 552 8.97 17.83 33.21
N ALA A 553 10.05 18.55 32.91
CA ALA A 553 11.34 17.94 32.53
C ALA A 553 11.94 17.01 33.61
N LYS A 554 11.47 17.09 34.87
CA LYS A 554 11.88 16.16 35.93
C LYS A 554 11.17 14.81 35.85
N ASN A 555 9.95 14.79 35.32
CA ASN A 555 9.08 13.63 35.29
C ASN A 555 9.00 12.96 33.90
N VAL A 556 9.55 13.59 32.86
CA VAL A 556 9.60 13.05 31.49
C VAL A 556 11.05 13.07 31.02
N ALA A 557 11.59 11.90 30.67
CA ALA A 557 12.92 11.76 30.09
C ALA A 557 12.83 11.17 28.69
N TRP A 558 13.21 11.93 27.67
CA TRP A 558 13.26 11.45 26.28
C TRP A 558 14.49 10.56 26.04
N LYS A 559 14.32 9.54 25.19
CA LYS A 559 15.37 8.61 24.77
C LYS A 559 15.50 8.61 23.25
N THR A 560 16.71 8.46 22.76
CA THR A 560 17.01 8.19 21.35
C THR A 560 16.45 6.81 20.99
N VAL A 561 15.90 6.66 19.79
CA VAL A 561 15.34 5.38 19.33
C VAL A 561 16.45 4.36 19.13
N GLU A 562 17.61 4.82 18.67
CA GLU A 562 18.82 4.04 18.44
C GLU A 562 19.30 3.35 19.74
N ASP A 563 19.34 4.11 20.84
CA ASP A 563 19.82 3.67 22.16
C ASP A 563 18.77 2.87 22.97
N PHE A 564 17.54 2.75 22.47
CA PHE A 564 16.47 2.02 23.15
C PHE A 564 16.48 0.53 22.79
N ASP A 565 16.58 -0.32 23.81
CA ASP A 565 16.44 -1.77 23.66
C ASP A 565 14.98 -2.19 23.78
N LEU A 566 14.43 -2.73 22.68
CA LEU A 566 13.06 -3.24 22.60
C LEU A 566 12.78 -4.37 23.58
N ALA A 567 13.81 -5.17 23.93
CA ALA A 567 13.65 -6.27 24.88
C ALA A 567 13.18 -5.77 26.25
N THR A 568 13.48 -4.51 26.61
CA THR A 568 13.03 -3.85 27.85
C THR A 568 11.51 -3.85 27.98
N LEU A 569 10.77 -3.73 26.87
CA LEU A 569 9.29 -3.71 26.87
C LEU A 569 8.66 -5.07 27.21
N GLN A 570 9.45 -6.14 27.25
CA GLN A 570 8.97 -7.47 27.66
C GLN A 570 8.84 -7.58 29.18
N SER A 571 9.60 -6.78 29.93
CA SER A 571 9.69 -6.84 31.39
C SER A 571 9.29 -5.56 32.09
N GLU A 572 9.02 -4.48 31.35
CA GLU A 572 8.66 -3.16 31.89
C GLU A 572 7.34 -2.63 31.32
N PRO A 573 6.55 -1.91 32.13
CA PRO A 573 5.27 -1.37 31.68
C PRO A 573 5.49 -0.28 30.63
N TYR A 574 4.62 -0.25 29.62
CA TYR A 574 4.68 0.74 28.56
C TYR A 574 3.30 1.09 27.98
N PHE A 575 3.25 2.25 27.34
CA PHE A 575 2.15 2.68 26.49
C PHE A 575 2.59 2.77 25.04
N LEU A 576 1.79 2.21 24.13
CA LEU A 576 1.93 2.39 22.70
C LEU A 576 0.95 3.47 22.22
N ASP A 577 1.46 4.51 21.56
CA ASP A 577 0.70 5.54 20.84
C ASP A 577 -0.42 6.31 21.58
N GLY A 578 -0.51 6.32 22.91
CA GLY A 578 -1.63 7.03 23.52
C GLY A 578 -2.11 6.55 24.87
N PHE A 579 -2.95 7.38 25.51
CA PHE A 579 -3.71 7.03 26.72
C PHE A 579 -5.15 6.62 26.45
N ARG A 580 -5.64 6.83 25.21
CA ARG A 580 -6.99 6.46 24.80
C ARG A 580 -6.92 5.63 23.54
N GLN A 581 -6.91 4.32 23.69
CA GLN A 581 -7.01 3.41 22.55
C GLN A 581 -8.41 2.83 22.45
N VAL A 582 -9.27 3.57 21.78
CA VAL A 582 -10.65 3.17 21.50
C VAL A 582 -10.62 1.89 20.65
N TYR A 583 -11.05 0.77 21.25
CA TYR A 583 -11.12 -0.60 20.69
C TYR A 583 -9.77 -1.30 20.44
N GLY A 584 -9.25 -1.95 21.49
CA GLY A 584 -8.01 -2.72 21.43
C GLY A 584 -8.21 -4.21 21.08
N VAL A 585 -7.68 -4.61 19.93
CA VAL A 585 -7.13 -5.98 19.73
C VAL A 585 -5.73 -5.92 19.08
N GLY A 586 -5.18 -4.73 18.77
CA GLY A 586 -3.95 -4.61 17.97
C GLY A 586 -2.75 -3.92 18.63
N SER A 587 -2.84 -3.44 19.88
CA SER A 587 -1.90 -2.42 20.35
C SER A 587 -0.94 -2.79 21.49
N ASN A 588 -0.77 -4.08 21.77
CA ASN A 588 0.27 -4.53 22.70
C ASN A 588 1.29 -5.45 22.04
N LEU A 589 1.38 -5.37 20.71
CA LEU A 589 2.55 -5.87 20.02
C LEU A 589 3.68 -4.89 20.28
N ILE A 590 4.81 -5.41 20.76
CA ILE A 590 6.07 -4.68 20.78
C ILE A 590 6.32 -4.25 19.33
N PRO A 591 6.36 -2.94 19.02
CA PRO A 591 6.49 -2.50 17.64
C PRO A 591 7.86 -2.88 17.10
N LEU A 592 7.98 -2.98 15.77
CA LEU A 592 9.30 -3.14 15.16
C LEU A 592 10.13 -1.88 15.47
N LYS A 593 11.45 -2.04 15.65
CA LYS A 593 12.32 -0.92 16.07
C LYS A 593 12.25 0.26 15.10
N GLU A 594 12.09 -0.06 13.81
CA GLU A 594 11.95 0.87 12.70
C GLU A 594 10.61 1.64 12.68
N GLU A 595 9.58 1.14 13.37
CA GLU A 595 8.29 1.81 13.50
C GLU A 595 8.30 2.85 14.63
N ILE A 596 9.24 2.75 15.57
CA ILE A 596 9.34 3.68 16.70
C ILE A 596 9.85 5.05 16.22
N LYS A 597 9.05 6.08 16.48
CA LYS A 597 9.38 7.47 16.18
C LYS A 597 9.91 8.23 17.38
N ARG A 598 9.37 7.95 18.57
CA ARG A 598 9.82 8.58 19.82
C ARG A 598 9.67 7.63 20.99
N VAL A 599 10.59 7.75 21.93
CA VAL A 599 10.56 7.02 23.20
C VAL A 599 10.75 8.01 24.34
N ALA A 600 9.88 7.92 25.34
CA ALA A 600 10.03 8.64 26.60
C ALA A 600 9.85 7.70 27.78
N VAL A 601 10.46 8.07 28.90
CA VAL A 601 10.24 7.44 30.21
C VAL A 601 9.53 8.45 31.09
N PHE A 602 8.34 8.11 31.55
CA PHE A 602 7.67 8.82 32.63
C PHE A 602 8.24 8.35 33.96
N LYS A 603 8.50 9.28 34.88
CA LYS A 603 9.16 9.03 36.16
C LYS A 603 8.42 9.67 37.32
N GLY A 604 8.62 9.12 38.52
CA GLY A 604 8.19 9.72 39.77
C GLY A 604 6.68 9.97 39.80
N THR A 605 6.26 11.21 40.09
CA THR A 605 4.84 11.53 40.25
C THR A 605 4.01 11.34 38.98
N LEU A 606 4.63 11.39 37.79
CA LEU A 606 3.93 11.11 36.54
C LEU A 606 3.71 9.62 36.32
N ALA A 607 4.69 8.77 36.65
CA ALA A 607 4.49 7.31 36.64
C ALA A 607 3.42 6.90 37.68
N ARG A 608 3.49 7.48 38.88
CA ARG A 608 2.52 7.23 39.97
C ARG A 608 1.10 7.74 39.69
N TYR A 609 0.96 8.72 38.79
CA TYR A 609 -0.36 9.13 38.29
C TYR A 609 -1.05 7.99 37.54
N TYR A 610 -0.29 7.15 36.83
CA TYR A 610 -0.80 6.03 36.06
C TYR A 610 -1.05 4.81 36.95
N ASP A 611 -0.08 4.44 37.76
CA ASP A 611 -0.20 3.41 38.80
C ASP A 611 0.67 3.80 40.00
N GLN A 612 0.08 3.86 41.20
CA GLN A 612 0.76 4.31 42.42
C GLN A 612 2.00 3.47 42.79
N GLN A 613 2.10 2.24 42.28
CA GLN A 613 3.22 1.34 42.52
C GLN A 613 4.39 1.52 41.53
N LEU A 614 4.19 2.27 40.44
CA LEU A 614 5.21 2.48 39.42
C LEU A 614 6.09 3.69 39.73
N ASP A 615 7.40 3.49 39.69
CA ASP A 615 8.39 4.58 39.74
C ASP A 615 8.78 5.08 38.34
N HIS A 616 8.60 4.25 37.32
CA HIS A 616 8.74 4.62 35.91
C HIS A 616 7.82 3.83 34.98
N LEU A 617 7.60 4.36 33.78
CA LEU A 617 6.71 3.82 32.75
C LEU A 617 7.18 4.29 31.36
N TRP A 618 7.25 3.40 30.38
CA TRP A 618 7.67 3.75 29.02
C TRP A 618 6.51 4.29 28.17
N TRP A 619 6.83 5.21 27.27
CA TRP A 619 5.93 5.79 26.29
C TRP A 619 6.54 5.68 24.91
N ILE A 620 5.90 4.91 24.04
CA ILE A 620 6.39 4.55 22.70
C ILE A 620 5.44 5.14 21.67
N GLU A 621 5.93 6.08 20.87
CA GLU A 621 5.18 6.66 19.73
C GLU A 621 5.65 5.99 18.44
N THR A 622 4.77 5.26 17.74
CA THR A 622 5.02 4.74 16.40
C THR A 622 4.28 5.54 15.32
N ARG A 623 3.22 6.26 15.72
CA ARG A 623 2.48 7.18 14.85
C ARG A 623 2.98 8.63 14.92
N PRO A 624 2.79 9.44 13.86
CA PRO A 624 2.99 10.88 13.93
C PRO A 624 2.18 11.53 15.06
N ALA A 625 2.75 12.54 15.71
CA ALA A 625 2.12 13.29 16.81
C ALA A 625 0.63 13.69 16.64
N PRO A 626 0.14 14.09 15.44
CA PRO A 626 -1.27 14.44 15.24
C PRO A 626 -2.23 13.23 15.26
N GLU A 627 -1.71 12.02 15.10
CA GLU A 627 -2.49 10.77 15.02
C GLU A 627 -2.58 10.04 16.36
N ILE A 628 -1.81 10.50 17.36
CA ILE A 628 -1.77 9.97 18.72
C ILE A 628 -2.92 10.59 19.53
N GLN A 629 -3.95 9.80 19.80
CA GLN A 629 -5.11 10.25 20.57
C GLN A 629 -4.75 10.45 22.06
N GLY A 630 -5.16 11.59 22.62
CA GLY A 630 -4.92 11.90 24.04
C GLY A 630 -3.45 12.20 24.37
N ARG A 631 -2.62 12.52 23.38
CA ARG A 631 -1.20 12.88 23.56
C ARG A 631 -1.05 13.99 24.62
N PRO A 632 -0.14 13.86 25.62
CA PRO A 632 0.10 14.90 26.60
C PRO A 632 0.69 16.13 25.91
N ALA A 633 0.25 17.30 26.33
CA ALA A 633 0.92 18.55 25.97
C ALA A 633 2.22 18.65 26.77
N PHE A 634 3.23 17.89 26.36
CA PHE A 634 4.56 17.91 26.98
C PHE A 634 5.06 19.35 27.07
N ALA A 635 5.48 19.79 28.27
CA ALA A 635 6.04 21.12 28.44
C ALA A 635 7.27 21.25 27.52
N GLY A 636 7.25 22.26 26.65
CA GLY A 636 8.15 22.33 25.50
C GLY A 636 9.64 22.21 25.86
N LYS A 637 10.30 21.22 25.24
CA LYS A 637 11.38 21.40 24.27
C LYS A 637 11.48 20.14 23.41
#